data_AF-A0A8C6QB54-F1
#
_entry.id   AF-A0A8C6QB54-F1
#
_cell.length_a   1.000
_cell.length_b   1.000
_cell.length_c   1.000
_cell.angle_alpha   90.00
_cell.angle_beta   90.00
_cell.angle_gamma   90.00
#
_symmetry.space_group_name_H-M   'P 1'
#
loop_
_entity.id
_entity.type
_entity.pdbx_description
1 polymer ?
#
loop_
_entity_poly.entity_id
_entity_poly.type
_entity_poly.pdbx_seq_one_letter_code
_entity_poly.pdbx_strand_id
1 'polypeptide(L)'
;MGSLWSAVSEEENLDAFIQRELKPYEECLKQIDQDVNLICDILGSNEHFSVQSMAKGGSYGRETVLRGYSDGTLVFFIDGWEKFQDQKENQHKVLSVFEQQLKNHPKFKGKVMNLGSYLEVQVSTRWQDMSLKLFPAFNPLGSLTLGLNETPSHWVYWNLKSAMDQVKAVPGEFSICFTELQQKFFNKYPRKLKDLILFIKHLYRKVISNLHLLIVYAWEQGCQAEDFDMAVGLKTMLGFIRKQAKLCVYWTVNYNFKNETIRNTLLCQLSSERPIILDPTDPTNNLGQDKHFRQLLAKEVLFPKSSLSPAPCWNVMPAPLFSTPNHLLDKFIKDFLQPSKKFLDQISKAVKIIHNFLEENHFQQSSTKVLKVVKGGSTAKGTALKDGSDVDIIVFLSSLNSYESQKTKRSQIIEEIQKQLEACQQTRDFEVKFEISKWKAPRVLSFTLKSKSLNESIDFDVLPAHDALGQLSSKFTVTPKTYMDLIELYNSQDILGGEFSTCFTELQWNFIKTRTTKLKDLIRLVKHWHKQCERKIKPKASLPPKYALELLTVYAWEQGSGVSDFDIAEGFRAILDLVTKYQQLCIFWTINYNFKDEPVRTFLLTQIQKTRPVILDPADPTGDVGGGDRWCWHLLAKEAKEWLSSPCFEVDCRGSRGIAQPWKEMQTPGSCGAGICPTVSGV
;
A
#
# COMPACT_ATOMS: atom_id res chain seq x y z
N MET A 1 -12.80 -3.21 -31.55
CA MET A 1 -11.89 -3.41 -30.40
C MET A 1 -12.77 -3.46 -29.17
N GLY A 2 -12.79 -4.58 -28.45
CA GLY A 2 -13.49 -4.67 -27.17
C GLY A 2 -12.78 -3.82 -26.12
N SER A 3 -13.52 -3.29 -25.15
CA SER A 3 -12.96 -2.54 -24.03
C SER A 3 -12.36 -3.49 -22.97
N LEU A 4 -11.41 -3.03 -22.15
CA LEU A 4 -11.01 -3.78 -20.94
C LEU A 4 -12.21 -4.16 -20.07
N TRP A 5 -13.23 -3.30 -20.07
CA TRP A 5 -14.41 -3.45 -19.23
C TRP A 5 -15.36 -4.55 -19.70
N SER A 6 -15.42 -4.84 -21.00
CA SER A 6 -16.23 -5.96 -21.54
C SER A 6 -15.55 -7.30 -21.34
N ALA A 7 -14.22 -7.34 -21.41
CA ALA A 7 -13.44 -8.55 -21.23
C ALA A 7 -13.49 -9.12 -19.80
N VAL A 8 -13.76 -8.28 -18.80
CA VAL A 8 -14.00 -8.69 -17.40
C VAL A 8 -15.33 -9.43 -17.23
N SER A 9 -16.29 -9.19 -18.13
CA SER A 9 -17.69 -9.62 -18.00
C SER A 9 -18.02 -10.87 -18.82
N GLU A 10 -17.21 -11.20 -19.83
CA GLU A 10 -17.52 -12.26 -20.81
C GLU A 10 -16.81 -13.60 -20.55
N GLU A 11 -15.78 -13.66 -19.70
CA GLU A 11 -15.00 -14.89 -19.48
C GLU A 11 -15.08 -15.38 -18.03
N GLU A 12 -15.82 -16.46 -17.80
CA GLU A 12 -15.99 -17.09 -16.47
C GLU A 12 -14.69 -17.69 -15.90
N ASN A 13 -13.67 -17.91 -16.73
CA ASN A 13 -12.36 -18.40 -16.28
C ASN A 13 -11.21 -17.85 -17.14
N LEU A 14 -10.69 -16.68 -16.73
CA LEU A 14 -9.58 -15.99 -17.39
C LEU A 14 -8.30 -16.84 -17.46
N ASP A 15 -8.02 -17.60 -16.40
CA ASP A 15 -6.87 -18.50 -16.32
C ASP A 15 -6.91 -19.53 -17.45
N ALA A 16 -8.05 -20.19 -17.64
CA ALA A 16 -8.23 -21.18 -18.70
C ALA A 16 -8.12 -20.56 -20.10
N PHE A 17 -8.71 -19.37 -20.31
CA PHE A 17 -8.62 -18.65 -21.58
C PHE A 17 -7.18 -18.29 -21.94
N ILE A 18 -6.41 -17.72 -21.01
CA ILE A 18 -5.01 -17.32 -21.26
C ILE A 18 -4.17 -18.53 -21.67
N GLN A 19 -4.32 -19.65 -20.95
CA GLN A 19 -3.59 -20.89 -21.24
C GLN A 19 -3.99 -21.45 -22.62
N ARG A 20 -5.28 -21.46 -22.93
CA ARG A 20 -5.80 -22.08 -24.16
C ARG A 20 -5.56 -21.23 -25.38
N GLU A 21 -5.73 -19.92 -25.31
CA GLU A 21 -5.78 -19.02 -26.49
C GLU A 21 -4.56 -18.10 -26.61
N LEU A 22 -3.99 -17.64 -25.50
CA LEU A 22 -3.01 -16.55 -25.52
C LEU A 22 -1.56 -17.03 -25.40
N LYS A 23 -1.30 -18.14 -24.72
CA LYS A 23 0.06 -18.65 -24.55
C LYS A 23 0.58 -19.34 -25.81
N PRO A 24 1.80 -19.04 -26.25
CA PRO A 24 2.44 -19.76 -27.35
C PRO A 24 2.69 -21.22 -26.97
N TYR A 25 2.73 -22.10 -27.96
CA TYR A 25 3.11 -23.49 -27.77
C TYR A 25 4.58 -23.59 -27.37
N GLU A 26 4.89 -24.47 -26.41
CA GLU A 26 6.24 -24.62 -25.86
C GLU A 26 7.28 -24.97 -26.95
N GLU A 27 6.90 -25.83 -27.91
CA GLU A 27 7.74 -26.19 -29.05
C GLU A 27 8.10 -24.98 -29.93
N CYS A 28 7.16 -24.05 -30.13
CA CYS A 28 7.42 -22.83 -30.90
C CYS A 28 8.39 -21.91 -30.17
N LEU A 29 8.29 -21.79 -28.84
CA LEU A 29 9.24 -21.02 -28.04
C LEU A 29 10.64 -21.63 -28.08
N LYS A 30 10.77 -22.96 -27.96
CA LYS A 30 12.06 -23.66 -28.08
C LYS A 30 12.73 -23.41 -29.43
N GLN A 31 11.94 -23.39 -30.52
CA GLN A 31 12.47 -23.07 -31.84
C GLN A 31 12.94 -21.62 -31.94
N ILE A 32 12.17 -20.68 -31.39
CA ILE A 32 12.56 -19.27 -31.33
C ILE A 32 13.84 -19.09 -30.50
N ASP A 33 13.99 -19.82 -29.39
CA ASP A 33 15.22 -19.80 -28.59
C ASP A 33 16.43 -20.30 -29.39
N GLN A 34 16.25 -21.33 -30.24
CA GLN A 34 17.30 -21.81 -31.15
C GLN A 34 17.65 -20.76 -32.22
N ASP A 35 16.66 -20.09 -32.80
CA ASP A 35 16.88 -19.03 -33.78
C ASP A 35 17.60 -17.82 -33.15
N VAL A 36 17.24 -17.45 -31.92
CA VAL A 36 17.92 -16.39 -31.15
C VAL A 36 19.35 -16.79 -30.84
N ASN A 37 19.61 -18.04 -30.45
CA ASN A 37 20.98 -18.52 -30.21
C ASN A 37 21.81 -18.47 -31.51
N LEU A 38 21.23 -18.90 -32.64
CA LEU A 38 21.89 -18.80 -33.94
C LEU A 38 22.21 -17.35 -34.30
N ILE A 39 21.29 -16.40 -34.07
CA ILE A 39 21.55 -14.97 -34.27
C ILE A 39 22.72 -14.51 -33.39
N CYS A 40 22.76 -14.94 -32.13
CA CYS A 40 23.85 -14.59 -31.22
C CYS A 40 25.20 -15.16 -31.69
N ASP A 41 25.22 -16.40 -32.15
CA ASP A 41 26.43 -17.05 -32.66
C ASP A 41 26.97 -16.34 -33.92
N ILE A 42 26.07 -15.90 -34.82
CA ILE A 42 26.45 -15.16 -36.04
C ILE A 42 27.06 -13.80 -35.70
N LEU A 43 26.54 -13.12 -34.67
CA LEU A 43 26.91 -11.75 -34.32
C LEU A 43 28.00 -11.65 -33.25
N GLY A 44 28.36 -12.75 -32.59
CA GLY A 44 29.20 -12.76 -31.38
C GLY A 44 30.63 -12.22 -31.55
N SER A 45 31.26 -12.46 -32.70
CA SER A 45 32.61 -11.94 -33.00
C SER A 45 32.76 -11.58 -34.48
N ASN A 46 33.34 -10.42 -34.75
CA ASN A 46 33.59 -9.88 -36.09
C ASN A 46 35.03 -9.33 -36.20
N GLU A 47 35.54 -9.14 -37.42
CA GLU A 47 36.84 -8.49 -37.68
C GLU A 47 36.93 -7.01 -37.23
N HIS A 48 35.79 -6.32 -37.08
CA HIS A 48 35.66 -4.89 -36.81
C HIS A 48 35.34 -4.57 -35.34
N PHE A 49 34.65 -5.47 -34.62
CA PHE A 49 34.32 -5.31 -33.19
C PHE A 49 33.88 -6.66 -32.58
N SER A 50 33.97 -6.79 -31.26
CA SER A 50 33.49 -7.92 -30.47
C SER A 50 32.18 -7.58 -29.75
N VAL A 51 31.34 -8.59 -29.52
CA VAL A 51 30.19 -8.47 -28.61
C VAL A 51 30.61 -8.98 -27.23
N GLN A 52 30.49 -8.13 -26.22
CA GLN A 52 30.79 -8.49 -24.83
C GLN A 52 29.72 -9.43 -24.25
N SER A 53 28.45 -9.09 -24.45
CA SER A 53 27.30 -9.86 -23.92
C SER A 53 26.01 -9.47 -24.63
N MET A 54 24.93 -10.22 -24.38
CA MET A 54 23.60 -9.99 -24.95
C MET A 54 22.52 -10.00 -23.87
N ALA A 55 21.60 -9.03 -23.92
CA ALA A 55 20.43 -8.96 -23.05
C ALA A 55 19.12 -9.10 -23.83
N LYS A 56 18.15 -9.78 -23.21
CA LYS A 56 16.82 -10.02 -23.80
C LYS A 56 15.83 -9.02 -23.21
N GLY A 57 15.17 -8.26 -24.08
CA GLY A 57 14.15 -7.28 -23.75
C GLY A 57 12.84 -7.51 -24.48
N GLY A 58 11.95 -6.52 -24.43
CA GLY A 58 10.62 -6.59 -25.02
C GLY A 58 9.79 -7.72 -24.41
N SER A 59 8.79 -8.21 -25.15
CA SER A 59 7.93 -9.27 -24.62
C SER A 59 8.62 -10.63 -24.51
N TYR A 60 9.62 -10.89 -25.38
CA TYR A 60 10.48 -12.07 -25.28
C TYR A 60 11.27 -12.09 -23.96
N GLY A 61 12.02 -11.02 -23.66
CA GLY A 61 12.80 -10.93 -22.41
C GLY A 61 11.96 -10.91 -21.14
N ARG A 62 10.72 -10.41 -21.21
CA ARG A 62 9.77 -10.39 -20.08
C ARG A 62 8.97 -11.68 -19.93
N GLU A 63 9.18 -12.67 -20.80
CA GLU A 63 8.41 -13.92 -20.87
C GLU A 63 6.89 -13.73 -21.05
N THR A 64 6.51 -12.68 -21.79
CA THR A 64 5.12 -12.26 -22.09
C THR A 64 4.83 -12.36 -23.59
N VAL A 65 5.39 -13.38 -24.24
CA VAL A 65 5.18 -13.67 -25.67
C VAL A 65 3.73 -14.07 -25.89
N LEU A 66 3.06 -13.39 -26.83
CA LEU A 66 1.66 -13.65 -27.21
C LEU A 66 1.60 -14.63 -28.39
N ARG A 67 0.68 -15.59 -28.32
CA ARG A 67 0.43 -16.55 -29.40
C ARG A 67 0.16 -15.83 -30.71
N GLY A 68 0.70 -16.38 -31.79
CA GLY A 68 0.52 -15.88 -33.15
C GLY A 68 1.55 -14.82 -33.51
N TYR A 69 1.55 -13.66 -32.84
CA TYR A 69 2.52 -12.61 -33.10
C TYR A 69 2.98 -11.90 -31.83
N SER A 70 4.30 -11.72 -31.68
CA SER A 70 4.88 -10.95 -30.58
C SER A 70 6.14 -10.18 -31.00
N ASP A 71 6.47 -9.16 -30.22
CA ASP A 71 7.74 -8.46 -30.26
C ASP A 71 8.78 -9.12 -29.34
N GLY A 72 10.05 -8.91 -29.66
CA GLY A 72 11.19 -9.15 -28.79
C GLY A 72 12.27 -8.10 -29.03
N THR A 73 13.20 -7.99 -28.10
CA THR A 73 14.35 -7.09 -28.21
C THR A 73 15.60 -7.86 -27.83
N LEU A 74 16.65 -7.74 -28.63
CA LEU A 74 17.97 -8.27 -28.36
C LEU A 74 18.94 -7.08 -28.34
N VAL A 75 19.62 -6.89 -27.21
CA VAL A 75 20.61 -5.84 -27.05
C VAL A 75 21.98 -6.47 -27.00
N PHE A 76 22.84 -6.11 -27.96
CA PHE A 76 24.21 -6.57 -28.08
C PHE A 76 25.12 -5.50 -27.50
N PHE A 77 25.80 -5.82 -26.42
CA PHE A 77 26.75 -4.90 -25.79
C PHE A 77 28.08 -4.97 -26.53
N ILE A 78 28.48 -3.85 -27.12
CA ILE A 78 29.65 -3.79 -28.00
C ILE A 78 30.89 -3.54 -27.16
N ASP A 79 31.90 -4.38 -27.36
CA ASP A 79 33.20 -4.25 -26.73
C ASP A 79 33.95 -3.01 -27.26
N GLY A 80 34.64 -2.31 -26.37
CA GLY A 80 35.31 -1.04 -26.69
C GLY A 80 34.40 0.20 -26.75
N TRP A 81 33.09 0.08 -26.49
CA TRP A 81 32.27 1.26 -26.17
C TRP A 81 32.42 1.56 -24.66
N GLU A 82 32.85 2.77 -24.33
CA GLU A 82 33.18 3.18 -22.95
C GLU A 82 32.18 4.18 -22.37
N LYS A 83 31.39 4.84 -23.23
CA LYS A 83 30.43 5.88 -22.84
C LYS A 83 29.13 5.79 -23.64
N PHE A 84 28.04 6.31 -23.08
CA PHE A 84 26.71 6.31 -23.73
C PHE A 84 26.71 6.97 -25.11
N GLN A 85 27.54 7.99 -25.31
CA GLN A 85 27.69 8.73 -26.56
C GLN A 85 28.19 7.86 -27.70
N ASP A 86 28.99 6.82 -27.42
CA ASP A 86 29.54 5.92 -28.43
C ASP A 86 28.44 5.21 -29.21
N GLN A 87 27.31 4.92 -28.54
CA GLN A 87 26.13 4.38 -29.19
C GLN A 87 25.62 5.33 -30.27
N LYS A 88 25.46 6.62 -29.96
CA LYS A 88 24.93 7.61 -30.91
C LYS A 88 25.89 7.82 -32.10
N GLU A 89 27.20 7.77 -31.83
CA GLU A 89 28.25 7.99 -32.83
C GLU A 89 28.43 6.77 -33.76
N ASN A 90 28.35 5.55 -33.24
CA ASN A 90 28.81 4.34 -33.96
C ASN A 90 27.71 3.32 -34.29
N GLN A 91 26.50 3.47 -33.77
CA GLN A 91 25.41 2.51 -33.95
C GLN A 91 25.12 2.17 -35.41
N HIS A 92 25.11 3.15 -36.31
CA HIS A 92 24.82 2.91 -37.73
C HIS A 92 25.84 1.98 -38.40
N LYS A 93 27.13 2.08 -38.03
CA LYS A 93 28.20 1.22 -38.55
C LYS A 93 27.99 -0.21 -38.09
N VAL A 94 27.77 -0.40 -36.79
CA VAL A 94 27.53 -1.73 -36.20
C VAL A 94 26.27 -2.38 -36.79
N LEU A 95 25.18 -1.63 -36.95
CA LEU A 95 23.95 -2.14 -37.56
C LEU A 95 24.14 -2.56 -39.01
N SER A 96 24.97 -1.84 -39.78
CA SER A 96 25.26 -2.20 -41.17
C SER A 96 26.03 -3.52 -41.27
N VAL A 97 26.95 -3.75 -40.32
CA VAL A 97 27.71 -5.01 -40.20
C VAL A 97 26.79 -6.17 -39.80
N PHE A 98 25.93 -5.97 -38.78
CA PHE A 98 24.94 -6.97 -38.36
C PHE A 98 24.00 -7.36 -39.50
N GLU A 99 23.53 -6.38 -40.27
CA GLU A 99 22.68 -6.62 -41.43
C GLU A 99 23.39 -7.51 -42.47
N GLN A 100 24.65 -7.18 -42.80
CA GLN A 100 25.43 -7.94 -43.77
C GLN A 100 25.73 -9.37 -43.29
N GLN A 101 26.11 -9.56 -42.02
CA GLN A 101 26.38 -10.87 -41.44
C GLN A 101 25.14 -11.77 -41.48
N LEU A 102 23.98 -11.25 -41.05
CA LEU A 102 22.74 -12.03 -41.04
C LEU A 102 22.26 -12.38 -42.45
N LYS A 103 22.34 -11.45 -43.42
CA LYS A 103 21.92 -11.70 -44.80
C LYS A 103 22.82 -12.71 -45.53
N ASN A 104 24.12 -12.74 -45.21
CA ASN A 104 25.08 -13.60 -45.89
C ASN A 104 25.24 -14.98 -45.23
N HIS A 105 24.71 -15.20 -44.02
CA HIS A 105 24.91 -16.44 -43.30
C HIS A 105 23.97 -17.55 -43.80
N PRO A 106 24.48 -18.70 -44.29
CA PRO A 106 23.69 -19.70 -45.02
C PRO A 106 22.61 -20.40 -44.17
N LYS A 107 22.79 -20.44 -42.84
CA LYS A 107 21.81 -21.04 -41.92
C LYS A 107 20.68 -20.08 -41.55
N PHE A 108 20.85 -18.77 -41.76
CA PHE A 108 19.86 -17.79 -41.36
C PHE A 108 18.85 -17.56 -42.49
N LYS A 109 17.56 -17.82 -42.22
CA LYS A 109 16.48 -17.74 -43.22
C LYS A 109 15.46 -16.63 -42.92
N GLY A 110 15.69 -15.83 -41.88
CA GLY A 110 14.77 -14.76 -41.47
C GLY A 110 14.83 -13.53 -42.37
N LYS A 111 13.80 -12.69 -42.30
CA LYS A 111 13.81 -11.38 -42.97
C LYS A 111 14.52 -10.35 -42.10
N VAL A 112 15.38 -9.56 -42.71
CA VAL A 112 16.19 -8.53 -42.04
C VAL A 112 15.89 -7.16 -42.67
N MET A 113 15.47 -6.20 -41.86
CA MET A 113 15.18 -4.83 -42.27
C MET A 113 15.92 -3.84 -41.38
N ASN A 114 16.74 -2.97 -41.97
CA ASN A 114 17.45 -1.92 -41.25
C ASN A 114 16.60 -0.65 -41.21
N LEU A 115 16.23 -0.23 -39.99
CA LEU A 115 15.39 0.95 -39.75
C LEU A 115 16.21 2.16 -39.27
N GLY A 116 17.54 2.10 -39.41
CA GLY A 116 18.48 3.15 -39.00
C GLY A 116 18.75 3.15 -37.50
N SER A 117 17.72 3.16 -36.67
CA SER A 117 17.85 3.12 -35.21
C SER A 117 17.98 1.72 -34.61
N TYR A 118 17.65 0.68 -35.38
CA TYR A 118 17.81 -0.73 -35.01
C TYR A 118 17.63 -1.62 -36.24
N LEU A 119 18.04 -2.88 -36.11
CA LEU A 119 17.78 -3.91 -37.12
C LEU A 119 16.57 -4.73 -36.70
N GLU A 120 15.55 -4.81 -37.55
CA GLU A 120 14.37 -5.65 -37.33
C GLU A 120 14.57 -7.00 -38.02
N VAL A 121 14.45 -8.06 -37.24
CA VAL A 121 14.66 -9.45 -37.67
C VAL A 121 13.40 -10.24 -37.41
N GLN A 122 12.80 -10.82 -38.45
CA GLN A 122 11.63 -11.70 -38.31
C GLN A 122 12.06 -13.16 -38.23
N VAL A 123 11.63 -13.83 -37.15
CA VAL A 123 11.72 -15.28 -36.96
C VAL A 123 10.30 -15.85 -36.90
N SER A 124 10.06 -16.93 -37.63
CA SER A 124 8.72 -17.50 -37.82
C SER A 124 8.78 -19.01 -37.65
N THR A 125 7.80 -19.53 -36.94
CA THR A 125 7.52 -20.95 -36.77
C THR A 125 6.15 -21.27 -37.36
N ARG A 126 5.70 -22.53 -37.29
CA ARG A 126 4.39 -22.94 -37.81
C ARG A 126 3.20 -22.17 -37.21
N TRP A 127 3.31 -21.73 -35.95
CA TRP A 127 2.19 -21.12 -35.20
C TRP A 127 2.56 -19.83 -34.46
N GLN A 128 3.78 -19.33 -34.66
CA GLN A 128 4.28 -18.16 -33.97
C GLN A 128 5.23 -17.36 -34.86
N ASP A 129 4.92 -16.09 -35.03
CA ASP A 129 5.79 -15.07 -35.60
C ASP A 129 6.36 -14.19 -34.48
N MET A 130 7.62 -13.80 -34.60
CA MET A 130 8.26 -12.86 -33.70
C MET A 130 9.09 -11.83 -34.47
N SER A 131 8.84 -10.55 -34.18
CA SER A 131 9.69 -9.46 -34.63
C SER A 131 10.71 -9.11 -33.55
N LEU A 132 11.98 -9.41 -33.81
CA LEU A 132 13.11 -9.14 -32.94
C LEU A 132 13.77 -7.82 -33.34
N LYS A 133 13.84 -6.86 -32.43
CA LYS A 133 14.59 -5.62 -32.61
C LYS A 133 15.99 -5.78 -32.02
N LEU A 134 17.01 -5.64 -32.87
CA LEU A 134 18.41 -5.78 -32.50
C LEU A 134 19.03 -4.38 -32.33
N PHE A 135 19.60 -4.13 -31.15
CA PHE A 135 20.26 -2.87 -30.82
C PHE A 135 21.71 -3.13 -30.39
N PRO A 136 22.70 -2.44 -30.97
CA PRO A 136 24.01 -2.33 -30.34
C PRO A 136 23.95 -1.26 -29.24
N ALA A 137 24.58 -1.53 -28.09
CA ALA A 137 24.51 -0.67 -26.92
C ALA A 137 25.83 -0.63 -26.15
N PHE A 138 26.03 0.47 -25.43
CA PHE A 138 27.04 0.54 -24.38
C PHE A 138 26.54 -0.24 -23.15
N ASN A 139 27.43 -0.98 -22.48
CA ASN A 139 27.13 -1.66 -21.23
C ASN A 139 27.59 -0.82 -20.02
N PRO A 140 26.70 -0.02 -19.41
CA PRO A 140 27.08 0.80 -18.27
C PRO A 140 27.26 0.02 -16.97
N LEU A 141 26.85 -1.26 -16.92
CA LEU A 141 26.96 -2.11 -15.72
C LEU A 141 28.29 -2.87 -15.67
N GLY A 142 29.00 -2.92 -16.80
CA GLY A 142 30.25 -3.68 -16.97
C GLY A 142 30.05 -5.20 -17.01
N SER A 143 31.14 -5.96 -16.94
CA SER A 143 31.12 -7.44 -16.87
C SER A 143 30.70 -7.99 -15.50
N LEU A 144 30.41 -7.11 -14.53
CA LEU A 144 29.91 -7.51 -13.23
C LEU A 144 28.45 -7.89 -13.39
N THR A 145 28.18 -9.19 -13.46
CA THR A 145 26.88 -9.77 -13.18
C THR A 145 26.48 -9.40 -11.76
N LEU A 146 25.90 -8.21 -11.59
CA LEU A 146 25.30 -7.77 -10.33
C LEU A 146 24.41 -8.90 -9.85
N GLY A 147 24.71 -9.42 -8.65
CA GLY A 147 23.91 -10.44 -7.99
C GLY A 147 22.47 -9.96 -7.81
N LEU A 148 21.55 -10.87 -7.49
CA LEU A 148 20.10 -10.59 -7.37
C LEU A 148 19.74 -9.38 -6.47
N ASN A 149 20.67 -8.92 -5.61
CA ASN A 149 20.46 -7.85 -4.63
C ASN A 149 21.41 -6.64 -4.77
N GLU A 150 22.25 -6.56 -5.82
CA GLU A 150 23.21 -5.45 -5.95
C GLU A 150 22.64 -4.30 -6.79
N THR A 151 22.51 -3.12 -6.18
CA THR A 151 22.09 -1.90 -6.87
C THR A 151 23.22 -1.38 -7.76
N PRO A 152 22.95 -0.94 -9.00
CA PRO A 152 23.95 -0.29 -9.85
C PRO A 152 24.68 0.85 -9.13
N SER A 153 25.97 1.01 -9.44
CA SER A 153 26.77 2.11 -8.92
C SER A 153 26.13 3.46 -9.27
N HIS A 154 26.14 4.41 -8.34
CA HIS A 154 25.59 5.76 -8.58
C HIS A 154 26.27 6.47 -9.75
N TRP A 155 27.53 6.12 -10.04
CA TRP A 155 28.29 6.63 -11.19
C TRP A 155 27.63 6.29 -12.53
N VAL A 156 26.92 5.16 -12.63
CA VAL A 156 26.21 4.76 -13.84
C VAL A 156 25.18 5.80 -14.23
N TYR A 157 24.34 6.20 -13.28
CA TYR A 157 23.26 7.18 -13.53
C TYR A 157 23.78 8.62 -13.62
N TRP A 158 24.87 8.94 -12.92
CA TRP A 158 25.55 10.21 -13.10
C TRP A 158 26.12 10.34 -14.52
N ASN A 159 26.81 9.30 -15.02
CA ASN A 159 27.34 9.23 -16.38
C ASN A 159 26.20 9.29 -17.41
N LEU A 160 25.08 8.59 -17.17
CA LEU A 160 23.88 8.69 -18.00
C LEU A 160 23.41 10.14 -18.12
N LYS A 161 23.21 10.82 -16.98
CA LYS A 161 22.72 12.19 -16.96
C LYS A 161 23.68 13.16 -17.67
N SER A 162 24.97 13.04 -17.37
CA SER A 162 26.04 13.82 -18.01
C SER A 162 26.07 13.61 -19.53
N ALA A 163 26.00 12.37 -19.98
CA ALA A 163 25.98 12.04 -21.40
C ALA A 163 24.74 12.60 -22.10
N MET A 164 23.57 12.47 -21.49
CA MET A 164 22.33 13.03 -22.04
C MET A 164 22.40 14.54 -22.21
N ASP A 165 22.96 15.25 -21.24
CA ASP A 165 23.10 16.72 -21.31
C ASP A 165 24.09 17.13 -22.42
N GLN A 166 25.19 16.39 -22.60
CA GLN A 166 26.16 16.64 -23.66
C GLN A 166 25.60 16.44 -25.06
N VAL A 167 24.86 15.35 -25.29
CA VAL A 167 24.30 15.02 -26.62
C VAL A 167 22.87 15.51 -26.82
N LYS A 168 22.35 16.31 -25.88
CA LYS A 168 20.96 16.81 -25.83
C LYS A 168 19.94 15.69 -26.05
N ALA A 169 20.16 14.55 -25.41
CA ALA A 169 19.30 13.39 -25.53
C ALA A 169 17.97 13.61 -24.80
N VAL A 170 16.89 13.03 -25.36
CA VAL A 170 15.58 13.05 -24.70
C VAL A 170 15.53 12.03 -23.56
N PRO A 171 14.69 12.25 -22.53
CA PRO A 171 14.46 11.27 -21.47
C PRO A 171 14.19 9.86 -22.01
N GLY A 172 14.91 8.85 -21.50
CA GLY A 172 14.78 7.46 -21.95
C GLY A 172 15.52 7.09 -23.24
N GLU A 173 16.24 8.00 -23.91
CA GLU A 173 16.94 7.70 -25.18
C GLU A 173 17.97 6.56 -25.06
N PHE A 174 18.60 6.41 -23.88
CA PHE A 174 19.54 5.34 -23.56
C PHE A 174 18.92 4.18 -22.77
N SER A 175 17.60 4.07 -22.71
CA SER A 175 16.94 3.03 -21.89
C SER A 175 17.36 1.60 -22.27
N ILE A 176 17.76 1.38 -23.53
CA ILE A 176 18.20 0.07 -24.02
C ILE A 176 19.49 -0.41 -23.34
N CYS A 177 20.34 0.50 -22.83
CA CYS A 177 21.55 0.16 -22.08
C CYS A 177 21.23 -0.56 -20.76
N PHE A 178 20.01 -0.40 -20.25
CA PHE A 178 19.54 -1.00 -19.00
C PHE A 178 18.67 -2.25 -19.22
N THR A 179 18.68 -2.83 -20.42
CA THR A 179 17.82 -3.99 -20.76
C THR A 179 18.05 -5.18 -19.83
N GLU A 180 19.28 -5.43 -19.37
CA GLU A 180 19.56 -6.51 -18.40
C GLU A 180 18.85 -6.26 -17.06
N LEU A 181 18.87 -5.02 -16.55
CA LEU A 181 18.13 -4.67 -15.33
C LEU A 181 16.62 -4.78 -15.55
N GLN A 182 16.13 -4.44 -16.74
CA GLN A 182 14.70 -4.56 -17.05
C GLN A 182 14.30 -6.03 -17.04
N GLN A 183 15.11 -6.90 -17.64
CA GLN A 183 14.90 -8.33 -17.63
C GLN A 183 14.89 -8.89 -16.19
N LYS A 184 15.91 -8.56 -15.39
CA LYS A 184 15.99 -8.94 -13.96
C LYS A 184 14.77 -8.46 -13.17
N PHE A 185 14.34 -7.21 -13.41
CA PHE A 185 13.17 -6.62 -12.77
C PHE A 185 11.89 -7.43 -13.05
N PHE A 186 11.65 -7.85 -14.30
CA PHE A 186 10.45 -8.64 -14.64
C PHE A 186 10.55 -10.12 -14.24
N ASN A 187 11.76 -10.69 -14.18
CA ASN A 187 11.97 -12.10 -13.86
C ASN A 187 11.59 -12.49 -12.44
N LYS A 188 11.66 -11.56 -11.48
CA LYS A 188 11.31 -11.83 -10.08
C LYS A 188 9.80 -12.03 -9.83
N TYR A 189 8.94 -11.69 -10.79
CA TYR A 189 7.49 -11.74 -10.60
C TYR A 189 6.88 -13.09 -10.98
N PRO A 190 5.81 -13.53 -10.29
CA PRO A 190 5.21 -14.86 -10.49
C PRO A 190 4.58 -14.99 -11.88
N ARG A 191 4.49 -16.24 -12.37
CA ARG A 191 3.94 -16.55 -13.70
C ARG A 191 2.52 -16.03 -13.88
N LYS A 192 1.69 -16.10 -12.84
CA LYS A 192 0.31 -15.60 -12.88
C LYS A 192 0.20 -14.10 -13.16
N LEU A 193 1.18 -13.30 -12.70
CA LEU A 193 1.25 -11.88 -13.04
C LEU A 193 1.64 -11.66 -14.51
N LYS A 194 2.57 -12.46 -15.02
CA LYS A 194 2.96 -12.44 -16.44
C LYS A 194 1.77 -12.83 -17.34
N ASP A 195 0.92 -13.75 -16.89
CA ASP A 195 -0.30 -14.16 -17.58
C ASP A 195 -1.35 -13.03 -17.63
N LEU A 196 -1.53 -12.28 -16.54
CA LEU A 196 -2.38 -11.08 -16.53
C LEU A 196 -1.85 -9.98 -17.49
N ILE A 197 -0.53 -9.80 -17.52
CA ILE A 197 0.12 -8.90 -18.50
C ILE A 197 -0.17 -9.36 -19.93
N LEU A 198 -0.11 -10.68 -20.18
CA LEU A 198 -0.39 -11.27 -21.49
C LEU A 198 -1.83 -11.03 -21.95
N PHE A 199 -2.79 -11.15 -21.03
CA PHE A 199 -4.19 -10.85 -21.30
C PHE A 199 -4.41 -9.39 -21.71
N ILE A 200 -3.80 -8.44 -20.98
CA ILE A 200 -3.88 -7.02 -21.32
C ILE A 200 -3.21 -6.74 -22.67
N LYS A 201 -2.11 -7.45 -22.97
CA LYS A 201 -1.46 -7.40 -24.29
C LYS A 201 -2.39 -7.84 -25.41
N HIS A 202 -3.12 -8.94 -25.22
CA HIS A 202 -4.11 -9.42 -26.20
C HIS A 202 -5.17 -8.35 -26.51
N LEU A 203 -5.68 -7.67 -25.48
CA LEU A 203 -6.74 -6.68 -25.64
C LEU A 203 -6.31 -5.45 -26.45
N TYR A 204 -5.07 -4.97 -26.28
CA TYR A 204 -4.63 -3.75 -26.95
C TYR A 204 -3.69 -3.94 -28.14
N ARG A 205 -3.26 -5.18 -28.46
CA ARG A 205 -2.37 -5.61 -29.58
C ARG A 205 -1.01 -4.88 -29.70
N LYS A 206 -0.89 -3.64 -29.23
CA LYS A 206 0.26 -2.75 -29.12
C LYS A 206 0.27 -2.16 -27.71
N VAL A 207 0.33 -3.01 -26.69
CA VAL A 207 0.49 -2.52 -25.32
C VAL A 207 1.85 -1.84 -25.19
N ILE A 208 1.80 -0.57 -24.83
CA ILE A 208 2.94 0.24 -24.44
C ILE A 208 3.44 -0.31 -23.10
N SER A 209 4.75 -0.47 -22.93
CA SER A 209 5.43 -0.96 -21.71
C SER A 209 4.87 -0.44 -20.38
N ASN A 210 4.22 0.72 -20.43
CA ASN A 210 3.67 1.51 -19.33
C ASN A 210 2.53 0.80 -18.61
N LEU A 211 1.65 0.08 -19.34
CA LEU A 211 0.57 -0.70 -18.71
C LEU A 211 1.11 -1.90 -17.92
N HIS A 212 2.18 -2.53 -18.39
CA HIS A 212 2.80 -3.65 -17.69
C HIS A 212 3.31 -3.21 -16.31
N LEU A 213 3.97 -2.06 -16.25
CA LEU A 213 4.44 -1.48 -15.00
C LEU A 213 3.31 -1.08 -14.05
N LEU A 214 2.16 -0.62 -14.58
CA LEU A 214 1.00 -0.30 -13.76
C LEU A 214 0.38 -1.56 -13.12
N ILE A 215 0.34 -2.68 -13.86
CA ILE A 215 -0.13 -3.98 -13.34
C ILE A 215 0.84 -4.50 -12.28
N VAL A 216 2.15 -4.43 -12.56
CA VAL A 216 3.20 -4.80 -11.61
C VAL A 216 3.06 -3.99 -10.32
N TYR A 217 2.90 -2.67 -10.44
CA TYR A 217 2.67 -1.80 -9.29
C TYR A 217 1.40 -2.16 -8.53
N ALA A 218 0.29 -2.41 -9.23
CA ALA A 218 -0.96 -2.82 -8.60
C ALA A 218 -0.82 -4.12 -7.82
N TRP A 219 -0.08 -5.10 -8.36
CA TRP A 219 0.18 -6.37 -7.68
C TRP A 219 1.11 -6.18 -6.48
N GLU A 220 2.21 -5.43 -6.65
CA GLU A 220 3.18 -5.14 -5.57
C GLU A 220 2.55 -4.37 -4.42
N GLN A 221 1.71 -3.38 -4.68
CA GLN A 221 1.06 -2.60 -3.63
C GLN A 221 -0.29 -3.20 -3.19
N GLY A 222 -0.70 -4.30 -3.82
CA GLY A 222 -1.97 -4.99 -3.65
C GLY A 222 -1.83 -6.32 -2.94
N CYS A 223 -1.89 -7.43 -3.69
CA CYS A 223 -1.96 -8.78 -3.10
C CYS A 223 -0.60 -9.42 -2.83
N GLN A 224 0.43 -9.13 -3.62
CA GLN A 224 1.77 -9.76 -3.58
C GLN A 224 1.80 -11.31 -3.56
N ALA A 225 0.66 -11.98 -3.77
CA ALA A 225 0.56 -13.43 -3.75
C ALA A 225 0.99 -14.03 -5.10
N GLU A 226 1.59 -15.22 -5.06
CA GLU A 226 1.90 -16.00 -6.27
C GLU A 226 0.63 -16.39 -7.03
N ASP A 227 -0.42 -16.75 -6.29
CA ASP A 227 -1.74 -17.06 -6.80
C ASP A 227 -2.76 -16.01 -6.34
N PHE A 228 -3.55 -15.49 -7.28
CA PHE A 228 -4.52 -14.43 -7.06
C PHE A 228 -5.64 -14.45 -8.11
N ASP A 229 -6.77 -13.81 -7.81
CA ASP A 229 -7.86 -13.62 -8.75
C ASP A 229 -7.49 -12.54 -9.79
N MET A 230 -7.34 -12.95 -11.06
CA MET A 230 -6.95 -12.05 -12.15
C MET A 230 -8.01 -10.97 -12.44
N ALA A 231 -9.30 -11.26 -12.24
CA ALA A 231 -10.36 -10.27 -12.44
C ALA A 231 -10.26 -9.15 -11.40
N VAL A 232 -9.90 -9.49 -10.15
CA VAL A 232 -9.59 -8.50 -9.10
C VAL A 232 -8.37 -7.65 -9.48
N GLY A 233 -7.33 -8.27 -10.02
CA GLY A 233 -6.14 -7.56 -10.51
C GLY A 233 -6.45 -6.59 -11.65
N LEU A 234 -7.22 -7.04 -12.65
CA LEU A 234 -7.63 -6.21 -13.79
C LEU A 234 -8.49 -5.03 -13.34
N LYS A 235 -9.47 -5.26 -12.46
CA LYS A 235 -10.32 -4.20 -11.87
C LYS A 235 -9.51 -3.17 -11.10
N THR A 236 -8.45 -3.60 -10.41
CA THR A 236 -7.55 -2.69 -9.69
C THR A 236 -6.80 -1.77 -10.65
N MET A 237 -6.18 -2.34 -11.69
CA MET A 237 -5.49 -1.56 -12.73
C MET A 237 -6.44 -0.56 -13.40
N LEU A 238 -7.65 -1.01 -13.71
CA LEU A 238 -8.70 -0.18 -14.28
C LEU A 238 -9.12 0.98 -13.34
N GLY A 239 -9.16 0.74 -12.03
CA GLY A 239 -9.34 1.76 -11.02
C GLY A 239 -8.23 2.83 -11.06
N PHE A 240 -6.99 2.43 -11.31
CA PHE A 240 -5.86 3.35 -11.49
C PHE A 240 -5.96 4.20 -12.74
N ILE A 241 -6.32 3.61 -13.88
CA ILE A 241 -6.55 4.35 -15.13
C ILE A 241 -7.58 5.46 -14.91
N ARG A 242 -8.67 5.18 -14.18
CA ARG A 242 -9.67 6.20 -13.81
C ARG A 242 -9.14 7.28 -12.87
N LYS A 243 -8.20 6.94 -11.99
CA LYS A 243 -7.53 7.87 -11.07
C LYS A 243 -6.22 8.42 -11.66
N GLN A 244 -6.06 8.46 -12.99
CA GLN A 244 -4.79 8.86 -13.63
C GLN A 244 -4.24 10.22 -13.17
N ALA A 245 -5.10 11.19 -12.84
CA ALA A 245 -4.69 12.49 -12.31
C ALA A 245 -4.00 12.42 -10.93
N LYS A 246 -4.04 11.26 -10.26
CA LYS A 246 -3.39 10.98 -8.97
C LYS A 246 -2.24 9.98 -9.08
N LEU A 247 -2.01 9.37 -10.24
CA LEU A 247 -1.01 8.30 -10.41
C LEU A 247 0.41 8.84 -10.31
N CYS A 248 1.15 8.32 -9.35
CA CYS A 248 2.55 8.61 -9.10
C CYS A 248 3.30 7.31 -8.74
N VAL A 249 3.64 6.56 -9.79
CA VAL A 249 4.26 5.25 -9.69
C VAL A 249 5.76 5.37 -9.98
N TYR A 250 6.57 4.86 -9.07
CA TYR A 250 8.02 4.81 -9.22
C TYR A 250 8.60 3.72 -8.30
N TRP A 251 9.80 3.28 -8.62
CA TRP A 251 10.56 2.30 -7.85
C TRP A 251 11.89 2.90 -7.41
N THR A 252 12.43 2.42 -6.29
CA THR A 252 13.77 2.78 -5.82
C THR A 252 14.69 1.56 -5.75
N VAL A 253 14.47 0.60 -6.66
CA VAL A 253 15.16 -0.71 -6.67
C VAL A 253 16.53 -0.65 -7.33
N ASN A 254 16.69 0.08 -8.44
CA ASN A 254 17.97 0.20 -9.16
C ASN A 254 18.63 1.57 -8.95
N TYR A 255 17.84 2.59 -8.65
CA TYR A 255 18.30 3.94 -8.32
C TYR A 255 17.55 4.44 -7.09
N ASN A 256 18.07 5.43 -6.38
CA ASN A 256 17.44 5.98 -5.18
C ASN A 256 17.79 7.46 -4.99
N PHE A 257 17.18 8.09 -3.98
CA PHE A 257 17.38 9.50 -3.66
C PHE A 257 18.71 9.80 -2.95
N LYS A 258 19.57 8.79 -2.73
CA LYS A 258 20.80 8.97 -1.97
C LYS A 258 21.82 9.81 -2.75
N ASN A 259 21.94 9.62 -4.07
CA ASN A 259 22.83 10.42 -4.90
C ASN A 259 22.15 11.74 -5.31
N GLU A 260 22.83 12.86 -5.14
CA GLU A 260 22.28 14.21 -5.40
C GLU A 260 21.79 14.38 -6.85
N THR A 261 22.56 13.96 -7.84
CA THR A 261 22.19 14.08 -9.26
C THR A 261 20.97 13.23 -9.60
N ILE A 262 20.92 11.99 -9.09
CA ILE A 262 19.77 11.10 -9.27
C ILE A 262 18.55 11.67 -8.55
N ARG A 263 18.70 12.11 -7.30
CA ARG A 263 17.63 12.75 -6.51
C ARG A 263 17.04 13.95 -7.25
N ASN A 264 17.86 14.87 -7.73
CA ASN A 264 17.39 16.05 -8.44
C ASN A 264 16.64 15.66 -9.72
N THR A 265 17.12 14.62 -10.43
CA THR A 265 16.44 14.04 -11.58
C THR A 265 15.06 13.48 -11.19
N LEU A 266 15.00 12.67 -10.14
CA LEU A 266 13.74 12.08 -9.65
C LEU A 266 12.76 13.13 -9.16
N LEU A 267 13.21 14.13 -8.38
CA LEU A 267 12.36 15.20 -7.89
C LEU A 267 11.78 16.04 -9.03
N CYS A 268 12.56 16.29 -10.09
CA CYS A 268 12.08 16.92 -11.31
C CYS A 268 10.96 16.07 -11.94
N GLN A 269 11.18 14.77 -12.10
CA GLN A 269 10.18 13.86 -12.66
C GLN A 269 8.91 13.78 -11.80
N LEU A 270 9.05 13.72 -10.47
CA LEU A 270 7.94 13.66 -9.50
C LEU A 270 7.08 14.94 -9.49
N SER A 271 7.66 16.05 -9.94
CA SER A 271 7.01 17.35 -10.08
C SER A 271 6.28 17.52 -11.41
N SER A 272 6.48 16.61 -12.37
CA SER A 272 5.81 16.62 -13.68
C SER A 272 4.30 16.41 -13.59
N GLU A 273 3.61 16.74 -14.69
CA GLU A 273 2.17 16.53 -14.82
C GLU A 273 1.83 15.04 -14.69
N ARG A 274 0.72 14.73 -14.01
CA ARG A 274 0.22 13.36 -13.83
C ARG A 274 -0.36 12.82 -15.16
N PRO A 275 -0.32 11.49 -15.41
CA PRO A 275 0.23 10.43 -14.55
C PRO A 275 1.76 10.37 -14.60
N ILE A 276 2.38 9.98 -13.49
CA ILE A 276 3.81 9.67 -13.41
C ILE A 276 3.95 8.16 -13.30
N ILE A 277 4.72 7.57 -14.21
CA ILE A 277 5.14 6.17 -14.17
C ILE A 277 6.61 6.16 -14.55
N LEU A 278 7.52 6.09 -13.57
CA LEU A 278 8.95 6.07 -13.83
C LEU A 278 9.42 4.67 -14.20
N ASP A 279 10.29 4.56 -15.20
CA ASP A 279 10.95 3.31 -15.55
C ASP A 279 11.78 2.82 -14.35
N PRO A 280 11.61 1.57 -13.87
CA PRO A 280 12.35 1.06 -12.71
C PRO A 280 13.87 0.95 -12.91
N THR A 281 14.37 1.15 -14.12
CA THR A 281 15.78 0.98 -14.51
C THR A 281 16.45 2.25 -15.01
N ASP A 282 15.66 3.20 -15.53
CA ASP A 282 16.12 4.50 -16.01
C ASP A 282 15.38 5.64 -15.28
N PRO A 283 16.04 6.35 -14.35
CA PRO A 283 15.41 7.40 -13.54
C PRO A 283 15.02 8.65 -14.35
N THR A 284 15.47 8.75 -15.60
CA THR A 284 15.10 9.86 -16.49
C THR A 284 13.79 9.59 -17.23
N ASN A 285 13.43 8.32 -17.42
CA ASN A 285 12.35 7.91 -18.31
C ASN A 285 10.99 7.86 -17.57
N ASN A 286 10.18 8.91 -17.75
CA ASN A 286 8.80 8.95 -17.27
C ASN A 286 7.83 8.48 -18.35
N LEU A 287 7.56 7.18 -18.33
CA LEU A 287 6.64 6.48 -19.22
C LEU A 287 5.18 7.00 -19.12
N GLY A 288 4.81 7.69 -18.03
CA GLY A 288 3.51 8.34 -17.90
C GLY A 288 3.29 9.53 -18.85
N GLN A 289 4.37 10.10 -19.42
CA GLN A 289 4.31 11.23 -20.35
C GLN A 289 4.10 10.82 -21.81
N ASP A 290 4.12 9.52 -22.11
CA ASP A 290 3.93 9.04 -23.48
C ASP A 290 2.56 9.46 -24.05
N LYS A 291 2.57 10.04 -25.26
CA LYS A 291 1.38 10.60 -25.90
C LYS A 291 0.35 9.53 -26.23
N HIS A 292 0.78 8.36 -26.70
CA HIS A 292 -0.13 7.26 -27.04
C HIS A 292 -0.75 6.66 -25.79
N PHE A 293 0.02 6.55 -24.71
CA PHE A 293 -0.45 6.08 -23.42
C PHE A 293 -1.50 7.01 -22.83
N ARG A 294 -1.27 8.32 -22.82
CA ARG A 294 -2.27 9.29 -22.35
C ARG A 294 -3.56 9.27 -23.16
N GLN A 295 -3.46 9.12 -24.49
CA GLN A 295 -4.64 8.96 -25.35
C GLN A 295 -5.42 7.67 -25.04
N LEU A 296 -4.71 6.58 -24.76
CA LEU A 296 -5.31 5.32 -24.35
C LEU A 296 -6.04 5.47 -23.01
N LEU A 297 -5.39 6.05 -22.00
CA LEU A 297 -6.01 6.29 -20.70
C LEU A 297 -7.25 7.18 -20.82
N ALA A 298 -7.19 8.24 -21.62
CA ALA A 298 -8.34 9.12 -21.86
C ALA A 298 -9.54 8.38 -22.48
N LYS A 299 -9.30 7.45 -23.41
CA LYS A 299 -10.36 6.61 -23.99
C LYS A 299 -10.97 5.67 -22.95
N GLU A 300 -10.15 5.02 -22.14
CA GLU A 300 -10.61 4.09 -21.11
C GLU A 300 -11.38 4.77 -19.96
N VAL A 301 -11.07 6.03 -19.67
CA VAL A 301 -11.79 6.84 -18.68
C VAL A 301 -13.23 7.15 -19.13
N LEU A 302 -13.47 7.27 -20.44
CA LEU A 302 -14.77 7.59 -21.01
C LEU A 302 -15.76 6.41 -21.02
N PHE A 303 -15.32 5.18 -20.69
CA PHE A 303 -16.20 4.02 -20.64
C PHE A 303 -17.17 4.04 -19.44
N PRO A 304 -18.48 3.76 -19.66
CA PRO A 304 -19.53 3.86 -18.62
C PRO A 304 -19.25 3.05 -17.35
N LYS A 305 -19.61 3.59 -16.19
CA LYS A 305 -19.48 2.91 -14.87
C LYS A 305 -20.39 1.68 -14.71
N SER A 306 -21.49 1.61 -15.46
CA SER A 306 -22.58 0.64 -15.27
C SER A 306 -22.23 -0.79 -15.68
N SER A 307 -21.12 -1.03 -16.38
CA SER A 307 -20.66 -2.36 -16.81
C SER A 307 -19.90 -3.15 -15.74
N LEU A 308 -19.66 -2.56 -14.55
CA LEU A 308 -18.93 -3.23 -13.47
C LEU A 308 -19.87 -3.87 -12.46
N SER A 309 -19.77 -5.20 -12.35
CA SER A 309 -20.16 -5.91 -11.14
C SER A 309 -19.41 -5.30 -9.92
N PRO A 310 -20.06 -5.10 -8.76
CA PRO A 310 -19.49 -4.54 -7.54
C PRO A 310 -18.39 -5.39 -6.87
N ALA A 311 -17.77 -6.30 -7.61
CA ALA A 311 -16.78 -7.24 -7.11
C ALA A 311 -15.51 -6.57 -6.55
N PRO A 312 -14.74 -7.30 -5.71
CA PRO A 312 -13.60 -6.74 -4.99
C PRO A 312 -12.49 -6.25 -5.93
N CYS A 313 -11.76 -5.22 -5.48
CA CYS A 313 -10.52 -4.74 -6.07
C CYS A 313 -9.44 -4.71 -4.98
N TRP A 314 -8.17 -4.79 -5.34
CA TRP A 314 -7.10 -4.56 -4.37
C TRP A 314 -7.15 -3.10 -3.91
N ASN A 315 -7.02 -2.90 -2.60
CA ASN A 315 -7.03 -1.57 -2.01
C ASN A 315 -5.64 -0.92 -2.14
N VAL A 316 -5.31 -0.47 -3.36
CA VAL A 316 -3.98 0.03 -3.71
C VAL A 316 -3.98 1.55 -3.84
N MET A 317 -2.99 2.20 -3.22
CA MET A 317 -2.79 3.64 -3.37
C MET A 317 -2.10 3.96 -4.69
N PRO A 318 -2.37 5.13 -5.29
CA PRO A 318 -1.73 5.55 -6.53
C PRO A 318 -0.31 6.12 -6.33
N ALA A 319 0.24 6.05 -5.11
CA ALA A 319 1.62 6.45 -4.77
C ALA A 319 2.18 5.55 -3.66
N PRO A 320 3.47 5.12 -3.73
CA PRO A 320 4.07 4.25 -2.72
C PRO A 320 4.56 5.04 -1.50
N LEU A 321 4.09 4.68 -0.29
CA LEU A 321 4.58 5.32 0.94
C LEU A 321 6.07 5.01 1.18
N PHE A 322 6.48 3.75 1.04
CA PHE A 322 7.85 3.31 1.36
C PHE A 322 8.95 4.09 0.62
N SER A 323 8.68 4.58 -0.59
CA SER A 323 9.68 5.32 -1.38
C SER A 323 9.49 6.84 -1.30
N THR A 324 8.49 7.32 -0.54
CA THR A 324 8.17 8.76 -0.43
C THR A 324 9.26 9.48 0.39
N PRO A 325 9.93 10.51 -0.17
CA PRO A 325 10.88 11.33 0.56
C PRO A 325 10.27 12.03 1.78
N ASN A 326 11.08 12.26 2.82
CA ASN A 326 10.68 12.91 4.06
C ASN A 326 9.81 14.19 3.88
N HIS A 327 10.26 15.13 3.05
CA HIS A 327 9.63 16.44 2.80
C HIS A 327 8.33 16.34 1.99
N LEU A 328 7.98 15.15 1.48
CA LEU A 328 6.73 14.89 0.79
C LEU A 328 5.73 14.12 1.66
N LEU A 329 6.07 13.74 2.90
CA LEU A 329 5.18 12.98 3.78
C LEU A 329 3.91 13.76 4.15
N ASP A 330 4.00 15.05 4.50
CA ASP A 330 2.82 15.89 4.75
C ASP A 330 1.89 15.96 3.53
N LYS A 331 2.47 16.12 2.34
CA LYS A 331 1.73 16.11 1.07
C LYS A 331 1.08 14.75 0.81
N PHE A 332 1.81 13.65 1.06
CA PHE A 332 1.30 12.30 0.91
C PHE A 332 0.09 12.05 1.82
N ILE A 333 0.16 12.47 3.09
CA ILE A 333 -0.94 12.35 4.03
C ILE A 333 -2.17 13.12 3.53
N LYS A 334 -1.98 14.37 3.11
CA LYS A 334 -3.06 15.23 2.59
C LYS A 334 -3.72 14.67 1.33
N ASP A 335 -2.92 14.22 0.36
CA ASP A 335 -3.43 13.80 -0.95
C ASP A 335 -4.09 12.41 -0.90
N PHE A 336 -3.50 11.49 -0.12
CA PHE A 336 -3.85 10.06 -0.15
C PHE A 336 -4.50 9.52 1.12
N LEU A 337 -4.17 10.03 2.31
CA LEU A 337 -4.66 9.45 3.57
C LEU A 337 -5.85 10.20 4.17
N GLN A 338 -5.90 11.53 4.02
CA GLN A 338 -7.00 12.32 4.58
C GLN A 338 -8.31 12.12 3.80
N PRO A 339 -9.43 11.82 4.49
CA PRO A 339 -10.77 11.83 3.91
C PRO A 339 -11.15 13.22 3.37
N SER A 340 -11.94 13.26 2.30
CA SER A 340 -12.42 14.53 1.76
C SER A 340 -13.48 15.16 2.67
N LYS A 341 -13.55 16.50 2.72
CA LYS A 341 -14.57 17.21 3.51
C LYS A 341 -15.99 16.81 3.08
N LYS A 342 -16.25 16.74 1.77
CA LYS A 342 -17.54 16.32 1.20
C LYS A 342 -17.97 14.93 1.70
N PHE A 343 -17.02 13.99 1.79
CA PHE A 343 -17.30 12.66 2.29
C PHE A 343 -17.58 12.63 3.79
N LEU A 344 -16.80 13.37 4.59
CA LEU A 344 -17.05 13.53 6.02
C LEU A 344 -18.44 14.13 6.29
N ASP A 345 -18.89 15.07 5.46
CA ASP A 345 -20.23 15.66 5.54
C ASP A 345 -21.32 14.61 5.21
N GLN A 346 -21.12 13.78 4.17
CA GLN A 346 -22.04 12.67 3.85
C GLN A 346 -22.12 11.65 4.98
N ILE A 347 -20.99 11.28 5.59
CA ILE A 347 -20.95 10.38 6.75
C ILE A 347 -21.69 11.00 7.93
N SER A 348 -21.46 12.29 8.20
CA SER A 348 -22.13 12.98 9.31
C SER A 348 -23.64 13.01 9.13
N LYS A 349 -24.13 13.18 7.89
CA LYS A 349 -25.56 13.09 7.57
C LYS A 349 -26.09 11.67 7.78
N ALA A 350 -25.38 10.66 7.29
CA ALA A 350 -25.79 9.26 7.43
C ALA A 350 -25.87 8.84 8.91
N VAL A 351 -24.85 9.16 9.71
CA VAL A 351 -24.84 8.92 11.17
C VAL A 351 -26.02 9.62 11.82
N LYS A 352 -26.33 10.87 11.44
CA LYS A 352 -27.47 11.61 12.00
C LYS A 352 -28.82 10.95 11.66
N ILE A 353 -28.99 10.41 10.46
CA ILE A 353 -30.22 9.70 10.08
C ILE A 353 -30.35 8.40 10.88
N ILE A 354 -29.26 7.62 10.99
CA ILE A 354 -29.25 6.38 11.78
C ILE A 354 -29.55 6.68 13.25
N HIS A 355 -28.91 7.70 13.81
CA HIS A 355 -29.15 8.19 15.18
C HIS A 355 -30.64 8.48 15.41
N ASN A 356 -31.22 9.36 14.58
CA ASN A 356 -32.63 9.72 14.69
C ASN A 356 -33.54 8.49 14.53
N PHE A 357 -33.21 7.58 13.61
CA PHE A 357 -34.03 6.39 13.41
C PHE A 357 -34.01 5.46 14.63
N LEU A 358 -32.85 5.25 15.25
CA LEU A 358 -32.72 4.42 16.45
C LEU A 358 -33.40 5.07 17.67
N GLU A 359 -33.44 6.40 17.75
CA GLU A 359 -34.16 7.11 18.80
C GLU A 359 -35.68 7.12 18.60
N GLU A 360 -36.15 7.33 17.35
CA GLU A 360 -37.57 7.44 16.99
C GLU A 360 -38.31 6.09 17.02
N ASN A 361 -37.62 4.98 16.68
CA ASN A 361 -38.23 3.66 16.63
C ASN A 361 -37.95 2.87 17.91
N HIS A 362 -38.98 2.77 18.77
CA HIS A 362 -38.93 1.91 19.94
C HIS A 362 -38.67 0.43 19.54
N PHE A 363 -37.89 -0.28 20.35
CA PHE A 363 -37.68 -1.72 20.20
C PHE A 363 -39.06 -2.40 20.35
N GLN A 364 -39.69 -2.78 19.24
CA GLN A 364 -41.14 -3.03 19.17
C GLN A 364 -41.62 -4.16 20.09
N GLN A 365 -40.70 -5.02 20.54
CA GLN A 365 -40.95 -6.16 21.41
C GLN A 365 -40.31 -6.02 22.82
N SER A 366 -39.76 -4.85 23.18
CA SER A 366 -39.17 -4.62 24.51
C SER A 366 -39.41 -3.19 25.04
N SER A 367 -39.28 -3.02 26.35
CA SER A 367 -39.30 -1.70 27.02
C SER A 367 -37.96 -0.95 26.92
N THR A 368 -37.04 -1.45 26.08
CA THR A 368 -35.71 -0.87 25.88
C THR A 368 -35.80 0.51 25.24
N LYS A 369 -35.15 1.49 25.86
CA LYS A 369 -34.98 2.85 25.35
C LYS A 369 -33.53 3.09 25.02
N VAL A 370 -33.27 3.82 23.92
CA VAL A 370 -31.96 4.39 23.63
C VAL A 370 -31.74 5.55 24.60
N LEU A 371 -30.68 5.46 25.41
CA LEU A 371 -30.29 6.48 26.36
C LEU A 371 -29.44 7.56 25.69
N LYS A 372 -28.47 7.12 24.88
CA LYS A 372 -27.59 7.98 24.10
C LYS A 372 -26.97 7.18 22.96
N VAL A 373 -26.65 7.87 21.87
CA VAL A 373 -25.87 7.30 20.76
C VAL A 373 -24.62 8.13 20.57
N VAL A 374 -23.46 7.48 20.64
CA VAL A 374 -22.15 8.13 20.56
C VAL A 374 -21.42 7.65 19.31
N LYS A 375 -20.87 8.60 18.56
CA LYS A 375 -19.96 8.30 17.45
C LYS A 375 -18.57 7.99 18.03
N GLY A 376 -18.11 6.77 17.81
CA GLY A 376 -16.78 6.29 18.19
C GLY A 376 -15.84 6.11 16.99
N GLY A 377 -14.81 5.30 17.21
CA GLY A 377 -13.87 4.90 16.18
C GLY A 377 -12.97 6.00 15.60
N SER A 378 -12.30 5.66 14.50
CA SER A 378 -11.31 6.52 13.85
C SER A 378 -11.90 7.84 13.36
N THR A 379 -13.16 7.80 12.90
CA THR A 379 -13.85 8.96 12.35
C THR A 379 -14.23 9.98 13.44
N ALA A 380 -14.64 9.52 14.63
CA ALA A 380 -14.90 10.44 15.75
C ALA A 380 -13.62 11.05 16.31
N LYS A 381 -12.56 10.23 16.44
CA LYS A 381 -11.24 10.63 16.91
C LYS A 381 -10.53 11.61 15.95
N GLY A 382 -10.98 11.67 14.69
CA GLY A 382 -10.38 12.49 13.65
C GLY A 382 -9.08 11.90 13.10
N THR A 383 -8.95 10.57 13.10
CA THR A 383 -7.79 9.78 12.62
C THR A 383 -8.20 8.77 11.54
N ALA A 384 -9.35 9.00 10.89
CA ALA A 384 -9.80 8.20 9.76
C ALA A 384 -8.88 8.36 8.53
N LEU A 385 -8.61 7.23 7.88
CA LEU A 385 -8.08 7.06 6.54
C LEU A 385 -9.18 7.13 5.47
N LYS A 386 -8.83 7.65 4.31
CA LYS A 386 -9.69 7.83 3.13
C LYS A 386 -10.36 6.56 2.60
N ASP A 387 -9.62 5.46 2.47
CA ASP A 387 -10.06 4.22 1.81
C ASP A 387 -10.12 3.01 2.77
N GLY A 388 -10.78 3.17 3.92
CA GLY A 388 -11.11 2.05 4.82
C GLY A 388 -10.93 2.38 6.29
N SER A 389 -11.78 3.26 6.81
CA SER A 389 -11.92 3.50 8.25
C SER A 389 -13.28 3.08 8.71
N ASP A 390 -13.35 2.58 9.93
CA ASP A 390 -14.60 2.15 10.54
C ASP A 390 -15.25 3.36 11.26
N VAL A 391 -16.56 3.49 11.13
CA VAL A 391 -17.37 4.38 11.98
C VAL A 391 -18.07 3.52 13.01
N ASP A 392 -17.66 3.67 14.26
CA ASP A 392 -18.33 2.99 15.36
C ASP A 392 -19.51 3.84 15.83
N ILE A 393 -20.69 3.24 15.93
CA ILE A 393 -21.90 3.83 16.52
C ILE A 393 -22.17 3.05 17.79
N ILE A 394 -21.92 3.69 18.94
CA ILE A 394 -22.14 3.09 20.25
C ILE A 394 -23.54 3.46 20.71
N VAL A 395 -24.39 2.45 20.92
CA VAL A 395 -25.80 2.64 21.30
C VAL A 395 -25.95 2.23 22.76
N PHE A 396 -26.17 3.21 23.62
CA PHE A 396 -26.39 2.98 25.05
C PHE A 396 -27.87 2.77 25.32
N LEU A 397 -28.20 1.70 26.05
CA LEU A 397 -29.58 1.21 26.15
C LEU A 397 -30.01 1.02 27.60
N SER A 398 -31.25 1.40 27.92
CA SER A 398 -31.80 1.29 29.29
C SER A 398 -31.87 -0.15 29.81
N SER A 399 -32.00 -1.13 28.92
CA SER A 399 -32.01 -2.56 29.28
C SER A 399 -30.63 -3.13 29.60
N LEU A 400 -29.57 -2.37 29.33
CA LEU A 400 -28.17 -2.67 29.64
C LEU A 400 -27.75 -1.85 30.87
N ASN A 401 -28.07 -2.35 32.06
CA ASN A 401 -27.88 -1.64 33.34
C ASN A 401 -26.63 -2.07 34.12
N SER A 402 -25.89 -3.06 33.61
CA SER A 402 -24.60 -3.50 34.15
C SER A 402 -23.72 -4.09 33.04
N TYR A 403 -22.42 -4.22 33.29
CA TYR A 403 -21.49 -4.93 32.41
C TYR A 403 -21.96 -6.37 32.11
N GLU A 404 -22.44 -7.09 33.13
CA GLU A 404 -22.97 -8.45 32.97
C GLU A 404 -24.21 -8.48 32.06
N SER A 405 -25.14 -7.53 32.24
CA SER A 405 -26.32 -7.43 31.39
C SER A 405 -25.96 -7.16 29.93
N GLN A 406 -24.92 -6.36 29.68
CA GLN A 406 -24.38 -6.13 28.34
C GLN A 406 -23.86 -7.44 27.76
N LYS A 407 -23.02 -8.19 28.49
CA LYS A 407 -22.47 -9.48 28.02
C LYS A 407 -23.57 -10.47 27.65
N THR A 408 -24.62 -10.59 28.46
CA THR A 408 -25.68 -11.60 28.30
C THR A 408 -26.72 -11.20 27.24
N LYS A 409 -27.08 -9.92 27.13
CA LYS A 409 -28.18 -9.45 26.26
C LYS A 409 -27.71 -8.89 24.90
N ARG A 410 -26.39 -8.70 24.68
CA ARG A 410 -25.83 -8.03 23.48
C ARG A 410 -26.35 -8.61 22.17
N SER A 411 -26.36 -9.94 22.05
CA SER A 411 -26.74 -10.64 20.82
C SER A 411 -28.19 -10.37 20.42
N GLN A 412 -29.12 -10.48 21.37
CA GLN A 412 -30.54 -10.20 21.15
C GLN A 412 -30.78 -8.75 20.72
N ILE A 413 -30.06 -7.81 21.34
CA ILE A 413 -30.14 -6.39 20.99
C ILE A 413 -29.58 -6.13 19.59
N ILE A 414 -28.46 -6.75 19.22
CA ILE A 414 -27.88 -6.64 17.88
C ILE A 414 -28.88 -7.10 16.81
N GLU A 415 -29.57 -8.22 17.04
CA GLU A 415 -30.57 -8.73 16.10
C GLU A 415 -31.75 -7.75 15.92
N GLU A 416 -32.17 -7.09 17.00
CA GLU A 416 -33.24 -6.10 16.92
C GLU A 416 -32.80 -4.81 16.24
N ILE A 417 -31.59 -4.31 16.53
CA ILE A 417 -30.99 -3.17 15.81
C ILE A 417 -30.85 -3.49 14.32
N GLN A 418 -30.49 -4.72 13.96
CA GLN A 418 -30.40 -5.13 12.56
C GLN A 418 -31.75 -5.02 11.85
N LYS A 419 -32.83 -5.57 12.43
CA LYS A 419 -34.18 -5.46 11.84
C LYS A 419 -34.60 -4.01 11.68
N GLN A 420 -34.28 -3.16 12.67
CA GLN A 420 -34.55 -1.73 12.61
C GLN A 420 -33.79 -1.05 11.46
N LEU A 421 -32.49 -1.33 11.29
CA LEU A 421 -31.71 -0.77 10.19
C LEU A 421 -32.22 -1.24 8.82
N GLU A 422 -32.63 -2.50 8.70
CA GLU A 422 -33.25 -3.03 7.47
C GLU A 422 -34.57 -2.31 7.15
N ALA A 423 -35.42 -2.04 8.15
CA ALA A 423 -36.63 -1.25 7.99
C ALA A 423 -36.33 0.22 7.63
N CYS A 424 -35.30 0.80 8.23
CA CYS A 424 -34.84 2.17 7.93
C CYS A 424 -34.44 2.30 6.44
N GLN A 425 -33.69 1.32 5.93
CA GLN A 425 -33.27 1.26 4.54
C GLN A 425 -34.46 1.18 3.57
N GLN A 426 -35.56 0.52 3.95
CA GLN A 426 -36.75 0.41 3.12
C GLN A 426 -37.63 1.67 3.14
N THR A 427 -37.61 2.42 4.25
CA THR A 427 -38.53 3.54 4.48
C THR A 427 -37.95 4.91 4.14
N ARG A 428 -36.62 5.06 4.07
CA ARG A 428 -35.97 6.34 3.77
C ARG A 428 -35.04 6.24 2.56
N ASP A 429 -35.04 7.28 1.72
CA ASP A 429 -34.05 7.38 0.65
C ASP A 429 -32.75 7.98 1.19
N PHE A 430 -31.66 7.24 0.99
CA PHE A 430 -30.32 7.63 1.40
C PHE A 430 -29.50 8.02 0.18
N GLU A 431 -28.61 9.00 0.32
CA GLU A 431 -27.53 9.25 -0.67
C GLU A 431 -26.50 8.10 -0.72
N VAL A 432 -26.66 7.09 0.16
CA VAL A 432 -25.78 5.93 0.33
C VAL A 432 -26.59 4.63 0.23
N LYS A 433 -25.96 3.54 -0.18
CA LYS A 433 -26.52 2.18 -0.15
C LYS A 433 -25.96 1.43 1.07
N PHE A 434 -26.83 0.74 1.81
CA PHE A 434 -26.45 -0.14 2.92
C PHE A 434 -26.17 -1.56 2.41
N GLU A 435 -25.06 -2.14 2.85
CA GLU A 435 -24.71 -3.54 2.66
C GLU A 435 -24.48 -4.15 4.04
N ILE A 436 -25.54 -4.72 4.62
CA ILE A 436 -25.49 -5.30 5.96
C ILE A 436 -24.79 -6.65 5.90
N SER A 437 -23.83 -6.86 6.80
CA SER A 437 -23.09 -8.11 6.90
C SER A 437 -24.05 -9.26 7.25
N LYS A 438 -23.97 -10.35 6.48
CA LYS A 438 -24.69 -11.60 6.79
C LYS A 438 -24.00 -12.43 7.89
N TRP A 439 -22.76 -12.06 8.24
CA TRP A 439 -22.01 -12.73 9.30
C TRP A 439 -22.44 -12.20 10.66
N LYS A 440 -23.00 -13.09 11.49
CA LYS A 440 -23.34 -12.79 12.88
C LYS A 440 -22.06 -12.76 13.72
N ALA A 441 -21.56 -11.57 14.01
CA ALA A 441 -20.57 -11.38 15.05
C ALA A 441 -21.30 -11.21 16.40
N PRO A 442 -20.92 -11.93 17.47
CA PRO A 442 -21.64 -11.88 18.74
C PRO A 442 -21.59 -10.51 19.46
N ARG A 443 -20.75 -9.57 18.97
CA ARG A 443 -20.46 -8.30 19.65
C ARG A 443 -20.78 -7.04 18.86
N VAL A 444 -20.93 -7.15 17.54
CA VAL A 444 -21.01 -6.00 16.64
C VAL A 444 -21.95 -6.29 15.49
N LEU A 445 -22.70 -5.27 15.09
CA LEU A 445 -23.44 -5.27 13.84
C LEU A 445 -22.67 -4.44 12.81
N SER A 446 -22.10 -5.10 11.81
CA SER A 446 -21.31 -4.43 10.77
C SER A 446 -22.10 -4.25 9.48
N PHE A 447 -22.00 -3.08 8.85
CA PHE A 447 -22.54 -2.81 7.52
C PHE A 447 -21.70 -1.78 6.77
N THR A 448 -21.73 -1.82 5.44
CA THR A 448 -21.02 -0.84 4.61
C THR A 448 -22.00 0.20 4.06
N LEU A 449 -21.64 1.48 4.14
CA LEU A 449 -22.31 2.57 3.41
C LEU A 449 -21.51 2.95 2.18
N LYS A 450 -22.13 2.85 1.01
CA LYS A 450 -21.53 3.22 -0.28
C LYS A 450 -22.22 4.43 -0.87
N SER A 451 -21.46 5.49 -1.17
CA SER A 451 -22.02 6.70 -1.79
C SER A 451 -22.61 6.38 -3.17
N LYS A 452 -23.83 6.87 -3.45
CA LYS A 452 -24.47 6.73 -4.78
C LYS A 452 -23.77 7.60 -5.83
N SER A 453 -23.14 8.70 -5.42
CA SER A 453 -22.51 9.68 -6.33
C SER A 453 -20.98 9.66 -6.32
N LEU A 454 -20.35 9.27 -5.20
CA LEU A 454 -18.90 9.17 -5.06
C LEU A 454 -18.43 7.70 -5.12
N ASN A 455 -17.22 7.47 -5.62
CA ASN A 455 -16.62 6.12 -5.60
C ASN A 455 -15.92 5.86 -4.26
N GLU A 456 -16.64 6.10 -3.16
CA GLU A 456 -16.16 6.03 -1.79
C GLU A 456 -17.16 5.20 -0.97
N SER A 457 -16.64 4.35 -0.08
CA SER A 457 -17.41 3.51 0.83
C SER A 457 -16.76 3.50 2.20
N ILE A 458 -17.55 3.23 3.23
CA ILE A 458 -17.08 3.15 4.60
C ILE A 458 -17.80 2.05 5.36
N ASP A 459 -17.08 1.36 6.22
CA ASP A 459 -17.62 0.32 7.08
C ASP A 459 -18.10 0.96 8.39
N PHE A 460 -19.25 0.49 8.85
CA PHE A 460 -19.91 0.93 10.08
C PHE A 460 -20.07 -0.25 11.00
N ASP A 461 -19.79 -0.01 12.27
CA ASP A 461 -19.98 -0.98 13.34
C ASP A 461 -20.94 -0.39 14.38
N VAL A 462 -22.05 -1.07 14.64
CA VAL A 462 -22.99 -0.68 15.69
C VAL A 462 -22.79 -1.59 16.90
N LEU A 463 -22.47 -0.98 18.05
CA LEU A 463 -22.12 -1.69 19.26
C LEU A 463 -23.03 -1.28 20.43
N PRO A 464 -23.87 -2.19 20.94
CA PRO A 464 -24.64 -1.94 22.15
C PRO A 464 -23.76 -1.90 23.40
N ALA A 465 -23.98 -0.88 24.24
CA ALA A 465 -23.20 -0.66 25.46
C ALA A 465 -24.07 -0.35 26.69
N HIS A 466 -23.56 -0.75 27.86
CA HIS A 466 -24.03 -0.25 29.14
C HIS A 466 -23.48 1.16 29.38
N ASP A 467 -24.31 2.08 29.88
CA ASP A 467 -23.89 3.44 30.20
C ASP A 467 -23.20 3.52 31.57
N ALA A 468 -21.96 3.04 31.63
CA ALA A 468 -21.15 3.02 32.86
C ALA A 468 -20.74 4.43 33.34
N LEU A 469 -20.74 5.41 32.44
CA LEU A 469 -20.32 6.79 32.72
C LEU A 469 -21.49 7.69 33.10
N GLY A 470 -22.72 7.31 32.73
CA GLY A 470 -23.91 8.11 32.91
C GLY A 470 -23.81 9.46 32.21
N GLN A 471 -24.41 10.48 32.83
CA GLN A 471 -24.33 11.86 32.36
C GLN A 471 -22.99 12.47 32.80
N LEU A 472 -22.01 12.46 31.90
CA LEU A 472 -20.69 13.05 32.13
C LEU A 472 -20.83 14.55 32.47
N SER A 473 -20.44 14.93 33.68
CA SER A 473 -20.31 16.35 34.05
C SER A 473 -19.14 16.99 33.27
N SER A 474 -19.13 18.32 33.16
CA SER A 474 -18.12 19.09 32.40
C SER A 474 -16.66 18.87 32.83
N LYS A 475 -16.41 18.13 33.92
CA LYS A 475 -15.08 17.78 34.44
C LYS A 475 -14.59 16.36 34.11
N PHE A 476 -15.36 15.54 33.38
CA PHE A 476 -14.98 14.17 32.98
C PHE A 476 -14.46 13.26 34.14
N THR A 477 -14.88 13.51 35.38
CA THR A 477 -14.44 12.70 36.53
C THR A 477 -15.24 11.40 36.59
N VAL A 478 -14.59 10.29 36.23
CA VAL A 478 -15.12 8.93 36.41
C VAL A 478 -15.10 8.59 37.89
N THR A 479 -16.21 8.08 38.43
CA THR A 479 -16.25 7.59 39.81
C THR A 479 -15.37 6.35 39.96
N PRO A 480 -14.49 6.26 40.97
CA PRO A 480 -13.65 5.06 41.21
C PRO A 480 -14.47 3.77 41.26
N LYS A 481 -15.70 3.84 41.79
CA LYS A 481 -16.66 2.73 41.82
C LYS A 481 -16.91 2.10 40.44
N THR A 482 -16.99 2.89 39.38
CA THR A 482 -17.21 2.40 38.00
C THR A 482 -16.12 1.41 37.56
N TYR A 483 -14.86 1.71 37.91
CA TYR A 483 -13.73 0.82 37.62
C TYR A 483 -13.63 -0.32 38.61
N MET A 484 -14.00 -0.11 39.89
CA MET A 484 -14.05 -1.20 40.87
C MET A 484 -15.03 -2.30 40.46
N ASP A 485 -16.26 -1.93 40.05
CA ASP A 485 -17.28 -2.87 39.59
C ASP A 485 -16.81 -3.63 38.34
N LEU A 486 -16.10 -2.95 37.43
CA LEU A 486 -15.48 -3.57 36.24
C LEU A 486 -14.38 -4.57 36.63
N ILE A 487 -13.49 -4.19 37.55
CA ILE A 487 -12.37 -5.00 38.01
C ILE A 487 -12.87 -6.24 38.77
N GLU A 488 -13.89 -6.08 39.62
CA GLU A 488 -14.53 -7.19 40.32
C GLU A 488 -15.11 -8.21 39.32
N LEU A 489 -15.80 -7.74 38.29
CA LEU A 489 -16.31 -8.60 37.23
C LEU A 489 -15.18 -9.28 36.44
N TYR A 490 -14.11 -8.54 36.11
CA TYR A 490 -12.95 -9.07 35.41
C TYR A 490 -12.21 -10.16 36.22
N ASN A 491 -12.14 -10.01 37.54
CA ASN A 491 -11.46 -10.98 38.40
C ASN A 491 -12.32 -12.20 38.72
N SER A 492 -13.65 -12.04 38.77
CA SER A 492 -14.60 -13.10 39.12
C SER A 492 -14.99 -14.00 37.94
N GLN A 493 -14.77 -13.55 36.70
CA GLN A 493 -15.09 -14.30 35.48
C GLN A 493 -13.89 -14.34 34.54
N ASP A 494 -13.76 -15.39 33.73
CA ASP A 494 -12.76 -15.44 32.65
C ASP A 494 -13.18 -14.51 31.50
N ILE A 495 -12.95 -13.21 31.68
CA ILE A 495 -13.30 -12.15 30.73
C ILE A 495 -12.03 -11.62 30.07
N LEU A 496 -12.09 -11.45 28.75
CA LEU A 496 -11.02 -10.82 27.99
C LEU A 496 -10.88 -9.34 28.39
N GLY A 497 -9.66 -8.90 28.67
CA GLY A 497 -9.36 -7.49 28.91
C GLY A 497 -9.88 -6.60 27.78
N GLY A 498 -10.56 -5.50 28.13
CA GLY A 498 -11.19 -4.60 27.16
C GLY A 498 -12.57 -5.04 26.63
N GLU A 499 -13.19 -6.09 27.20
CA GLU A 499 -14.54 -6.58 26.83
C GLU A 499 -15.61 -5.47 26.82
N PHE A 500 -15.45 -4.50 27.72
CA PHE A 500 -16.40 -3.42 27.96
C PHE A 500 -15.84 -2.05 27.55
N SER A 501 -14.80 -2.02 26.71
CA SER A 501 -14.21 -0.77 26.18
C SER A 501 -15.23 0.15 25.50
N THR A 502 -16.30 -0.40 24.93
CA THR A 502 -17.43 0.34 24.36
C THR A 502 -18.13 1.24 25.37
N CYS A 503 -18.19 0.86 26.65
CA CYS A 503 -18.74 1.69 27.73
C CYS A 503 -17.93 2.98 27.96
N PHE A 504 -16.66 2.97 27.58
CA PHE A 504 -15.71 4.05 27.81
C PHE A 504 -15.31 4.80 26.52
N THR A 505 -16.07 4.63 25.44
CA THR A 505 -15.75 5.21 24.12
C THR A 505 -15.58 6.73 24.17
N GLU A 506 -16.34 7.43 25.03
CA GLU A 506 -16.27 8.88 25.19
C GLU A 506 -14.92 9.32 25.76
N LEU A 507 -14.34 8.53 26.67
CA LEU A 507 -13.02 8.78 27.24
C LEU A 507 -11.92 8.49 26.21
N GLN A 508 -12.02 7.38 25.46
CA GLN A 508 -11.10 7.07 24.36
C GLN A 508 -11.11 8.15 23.28
N TRP A 509 -12.31 8.66 22.95
CA TRP A 509 -12.50 9.74 22.00
C TRP A 509 -11.87 11.03 22.52
N ASN A 510 -12.16 11.42 23.76
CA ASN A 510 -11.63 12.63 24.36
C ASN A 510 -10.09 12.64 24.40
N PHE A 511 -9.49 11.48 24.70
CA PHE A 511 -8.03 11.29 24.74
C PHE A 511 -7.33 11.64 23.41
N ILE A 512 -7.97 11.38 22.27
CA ILE A 512 -7.42 11.68 20.93
C ILE A 512 -7.93 13.00 20.37
N LYS A 513 -9.18 13.39 20.68
CA LYS A 513 -9.82 14.57 20.09
C LYS A 513 -9.05 15.87 20.38
N THR A 514 -8.51 16.01 21.58
CA THR A 514 -7.76 17.20 22.02
C THR A 514 -6.38 17.32 21.38
N ARG A 515 -5.90 16.25 20.71
CA ARG A 515 -4.58 16.23 20.07
C ARG A 515 -4.55 17.07 18.80
N THR A 516 -3.36 17.58 18.48
CA THR A 516 -3.13 18.49 17.35
C THR A 516 -3.39 17.80 16.01
N THR A 517 -3.70 18.60 14.98
CA THR A 517 -3.94 18.09 13.63
C THR A 517 -2.74 17.31 13.11
N LYS A 518 -1.51 17.79 13.37
CA LYS A 518 -0.29 17.14 12.92
C LYS A 518 -0.04 15.79 13.58
N LEU A 519 -0.37 15.64 14.88
CA LEU A 519 -0.35 14.32 15.54
C LEU A 519 -1.38 13.37 14.94
N LYS A 520 -2.59 13.85 14.62
CA LYS A 520 -3.62 13.02 13.95
C LYS A 520 -3.16 12.58 12.56
N ASP A 521 -2.39 13.40 11.86
CA ASP A 521 -1.79 13.08 10.58
C ASP A 521 -0.68 12.02 10.69
N LEU A 522 0.17 12.11 11.73
CA LEU A 522 1.11 11.03 12.05
C LEU A 522 0.39 9.71 12.36
N ILE A 523 -0.70 9.77 13.14
CA ILE A 523 -1.52 8.58 13.43
C ILE A 523 -2.06 7.96 12.13
N ARG A 524 -2.55 8.78 11.18
CA ARG A 524 -2.99 8.27 9.85
C ARG A 524 -1.84 7.58 9.12
N LEU A 525 -0.65 8.17 9.12
CA LEU A 525 0.51 7.60 8.47
C LEU A 525 0.86 6.22 9.06
N VAL A 526 0.92 6.12 10.39
CA VAL A 526 1.22 4.86 11.10
C VAL A 526 0.15 3.81 10.86
N LYS A 527 -1.13 4.18 10.86
CA LYS A 527 -2.23 3.25 10.52
C LYS A 527 -2.14 2.76 9.08
N HIS A 528 -1.76 3.65 8.16
CA HIS A 528 -1.56 3.26 6.77
C HIS A 528 -0.39 2.28 6.64
N TRP A 529 0.74 2.56 7.29
CA TRP A 529 1.88 1.65 7.38
C TRP A 529 1.49 0.28 7.95
N HIS A 530 0.77 0.26 9.07
CA HIS A 530 0.27 -0.98 9.67
C HIS A 530 -0.60 -1.79 8.70
N LYS A 531 -1.51 -1.12 7.96
CA LYS A 531 -2.33 -1.76 6.91
C LYS A 531 -1.50 -2.33 5.77
N GLN A 532 -0.35 -1.72 5.44
CA GLN A 532 0.60 -2.26 4.45
C GLN A 532 1.26 -3.54 4.99
N CYS A 533 1.69 -3.53 6.26
CA CYS A 533 2.24 -4.72 6.92
C CYS A 533 1.21 -5.86 7.01
N GLU A 534 -0.04 -5.57 7.40
CA GLU A 534 -1.14 -6.55 7.44
C GLU A 534 -1.33 -7.27 6.10
N ARG A 535 -1.13 -6.57 4.97
CA ARG A 535 -1.24 -7.14 3.62
C ARG A 535 -0.06 -8.04 3.27
N LYS A 536 1.15 -7.56 3.52
CA LYS A 536 2.39 -8.29 3.23
C LYS A 536 2.52 -9.58 4.05
N ILE A 537 2.03 -9.56 5.30
CA ILE A 537 2.18 -10.67 6.26
C ILE A 537 1.05 -11.73 6.17
N LYS A 538 0.01 -11.56 5.33
CA LYS A 538 -1.26 -12.36 5.38
C LYS A 538 -1.11 -13.89 5.35
N PRO A 539 -2.09 -14.69 5.89
CA PRO A 539 -3.30 -14.34 6.67
C PRO A 539 -3.39 -14.97 8.09
N LYS A 540 -2.39 -15.74 8.58
CA LYS A 540 -2.49 -16.49 9.85
C LYS A 540 -1.94 -15.79 11.09
N ALA A 541 -1.22 -14.67 10.94
CA ALA A 541 -0.60 -13.97 12.06
C ALA A 541 -1.50 -12.85 12.59
N SER A 542 -1.81 -12.91 13.88
CA SER A 542 -2.57 -11.86 14.58
C SER A 542 -1.66 -10.70 14.93
N LEU A 543 -1.52 -9.73 14.02
CA LEU A 543 -0.81 -8.47 14.30
C LEU A 543 -1.51 -7.68 15.42
N PRO A 544 -0.78 -6.83 16.16
CA PRO A 544 -1.39 -5.99 17.19
C PRO A 544 -2.46 -5.07 16.60
N PRO A 545 -3.51 -4.74 17.38
CA PRO A 545 -4.62 -3.94 16.90
C PRO A 545 -4.15 -2.53 16.53
N LYS A 546 -4.77 -1.92 15.50
CA LYS A 546 -4.47 -0.54 15.07
C LYS A 546 -4.47 0.46 16.23
N TYR A 547 -5.38 0.27 17.20
CA TYR A 547 -5.48 1.12 18.38
C TYR A 547 -4.22 1.09 19.27
N ALA A 548 -3.51 -0.03 19.35
CA ALA A 548 -2.22 -0.10 20.06
C ALA A 548 -1.19 0.84 19.41
N LEU A 549 -1.17 0.92 18.08
CA LEU A 549 -0.27 1.81 17.33
C LEU A 549 -0.72 3.28 17.43
N GLU A 550 -2.03 3.56 17.52
CA GLU A 550 -2.53 4.91 17.82
C GLU A 550 -2.02 5.38 19.20
N LEU A 551 -2.14 4.54 20.23
CA LEU A 551 -1.66 4.86 21.58
C LEU A 551 -0.13 4.95 21.63
N LEU A 552 0.59 4.07 20.95
CA LEU A 552 2.04 4.14 20.83
C LEU A 552 2.50 5.45 20.17
N THR A 553 1.75 5.92 19.17
CA THR A 553 2.01 7.21 18.49
C THR A 553 1.81 8.39 19.44
N VAL A 554 0.74 8.38 20.24
CA VAL A 554 0.50 9.42 21.25
C VAL A 554 1.60 9.41 22.30
N TYR A 555 1.96 8.23 22.82
CA TYR A 555 3.05 8.09 23.79
C TYR A 555 4.37 8.63 23.22
N ALA A 556 4.73 8.24 22.00
CA ALA A 556 5.95 8.72 21.36
C ALA A 556 5.98 10.24 21.28
N TRP A 557 4.86 10.86 20.89
CA TRP A 557 4.76 12.30 20.80
C TRP A 557 4.83 12.98 22.16
N GLU A 558 4.13 12.47 23.17
CA GLU A 558 4.15 13.03 24.53
C GLU A 558 5.54 12.97 25.16
N GLN A 559 6.28 11.88 24.97
CA GLN A 559 7.62 11.70 25.56
C GLN A 559 8.74 12.36 24.75
N GLY A 560 8.58 12.43 23.42
CA GLY A 560 9.67 12.83 22.53
C GLY A 560 9.60 14.26 21.98
N SER A 561 8.38 14.80 21.83
CA SER A 561 8.16 16.08 21.14
C SER A 561 7.33 17.05 21.98
N GLY A 562 6.08 16.68 22.31
CA GLY A 562 5.13 17.50 23.06
C GLY A 562 4.66 18.78 22.35
N VAL A 563 5.22 19.11 21.18
CA VAL A 563 4.93 20.34 20.44
C VAL A 563 3.89 20.12 19.34
N SER A 564 3.19 21.18 18.97
CA SER A 564 2.09 21.12 17.99
C SER A 564 2.56 20.97 16.55
N ASP A 565 3.74 21.51 16.23
CA ASP A 565 4.39 21.43 14.94
C ASP A 565 5.73 20.69 15.09
N PHE A 566 5.87 19.58 14.37
CA PHE A 566 7.02 18.68 14.41
C PHE A 566 7.21 18.01 13.05
N ASP A 567 8.37 17.44 12.78
CA ASP A 567 8.62 16.73 11.52
C ASP A 567 7.96 15.33 11.52
N ILE A 568 7.14 15.04 10.50
CA ILE A 568 6.41 13.77 10.40
C ILE A 568 7.37 12.58 10.25
N ALA A 569 8.50 12.74 9.57
CA ALA A 569 9.50 11.67 9.41
C ALA A 569 10.16 11.33 10.75
N GLU A 570 10.53 12.34 11.56
CA GLU A 570 11.08 12.12 12.91
C GLU A 570 10.09 11.37 13.82
N GLY A 571 8.82 11.81 13.82
CA GLY A 571 7.78 11.14 14.60
C GLY A 571 7.53 9.71 14.12
N PHE A 572 7.45 9.49 12.81
CA PHE A 572 7.24 8.16 12.24
C PHE A 572 8.42 7.24 12.53
N ARG A 573 9.65 7.74 12.41
CA ARG A 573 10.88 7.03 12.76
C ARG A 573 10.89 6.59 14.22
N ALA A 574 10.55 7.49 15.14
CA ALA A 574 10.53 7.20 16.57
C ALA A 574 9.54 6.07 16.90
N ILE A 575 8.38 6.05 16.23
CA ILE A 575 7.38 5.00 16.41
C ILE A 575 7.89 3.65 15.90
N LEU A 576 8.52 3.61 14.73
CA LEU A 576 9.13 2.38 14.23
C LEU A 576 10.23 1.87 15.17
N ASP A 577 11.06 2.75 15.71
CA ASP A 577 12.09 2.40 16.69
C ASP A 577 11.47 1.80 17.97
N LEU A 578 10.38 2.38 18.50
CA LEU A 578 9.63 1.79 19.62
C LEU A 578 9.08 0.41 19.28
N VAL A 579 8.53 0.22 18.07
CA VAL A 579 8.06 -1.10 17.61
C VAL A 579 9.21 -2.12 17.58
N THR A 580 10.43 -1.73 17.18
CA THR A 580 11.59 -2.64 17.24
C THR A 580 11.98 -3.04 18.66
N LYS A 581 11.66 -2.19 19.65
CA LYS A 581 11.92 -2.37 21.08
C LYS A 581 10.67 -2.83 21.86
N TYR A 582 9.69 -3.45 21.18
CA TYR A 582 8.40 -3.78 21.78
C TYR A 582 8.50 -4.57 23.11
N GLN A 583 9.51 -5.41 23.27
CA GLN A 583 9.76 -6.19 24.49
C GLN A 583 10.09 -5.32 25.73
N GLN A 584 10.33 -4.03 25.56
CA GLN A 584 10.61 -3.06 26.64
C GLN A 584 9.41 -2.14 26.93
N LEU A 585 8.32 -2.23 26.16
CA LEU A 585 7.21 -1.29 26.24
C LEU A 585 6.29 -1.62 27.41
N CYS A 586 6.20 -0.68 28.36
CA CYS A 586 5.20 -0.64 29.42
C CYS A 586 4.61 0.76 29.46
N ILE A 587 3.47 0.95 28.81
CA ILE A 587 2.85 2.25 28.58
C ILE A 587 1.47 2.25 29.24
N PHE A 588 1.18 3.30 30.01
CA PHE A 588 -0.12 3.54 30.61
C PHE A 588 -0.29 5.03 30.91
N TRP A 589 -1.53 5.46 31.09
CA TRP A 589 -1.86 6.83 31.49
C TRP A 589 -2.70 6.80 32.75
N THR A 590 -2.59 7.85 33.57
CA THR A 590 -3.32 7.96 34.84
C THR A 590 -4.44 9.02 34.81
N ILE A 591 -4.92 9.34 33.60
CA ILE A 591 -5.87 10.44 33.36
C ILE A 591 -7.29 10.11 33.82
N ASN A 592 -7.76 8.87 33.61
CA ASN A 592 -9.12 8.45 33.99
C ASN A 592 -9.14 7.52 35.21
N TYR A 593 -8.09 6.72 35.39
CA TYR A 593 -7.85 5.85 36.56
C TYR A 593 -6.45 6.12 37.10
N ASN A 594 -6.20 5.89 38.38
CA ASN A 594 -4.89 6.15 38.98
C ASN A 594 -4.62 5.23 40.18
N PHE A 595 -3.44 5.38 40.81
CA PHE A 595 -2.99 4.56 41.93
C PHE A 595 -3.46 5.06 43.31
N LYS A 596 -4.43 5.98 43.40
CA LYS A 596 -4.89 6.52 44.69
C LYS A 596 -5.84 5.55 45.41
N ASP A 597 -6.77 4.93 44.68
CA ASP A 597 -7.74 3.99 45.26
C ASP A 597 -7.16 2.58 45.37
N GLU A 598 -7.20 1.98 46.57
CA GLU A 598 -6.56 0.68 46.89
C GLU A 598 -6.90 -0.47 45.90
N PRO A 599 -8.19 -0.73 45.56
CA PRO A 599 -8.53 -1.83 44.67
C PRO A 599 -8.02 -1.61 43.24
N VAL A 600 -8.13 -0.37 42.74
CA VAL A 600 -7.69 0.01 41.40
C VAL A 600 -6.16 0.00 41.33
N ARG A 601 -5.47 0.52 42.36
CA ARG A 601 -4.01 0.49 42.48
C ARG A 601 -3.47 -0.93 42.39
N THR A 602 -4.01 -1.82 43.22
CA THR A 602 -3.60 -3.22 43.26
C THR A 602 -3.78 -3.87 41.89
N PHE A 603 -4.92 -3.63 41.25
CA PHE A 603 -5.18 -4.13 39.90
C PHE A 603 -4.18 -3.58 38.86
N LEU A 604 -3.94 -2.26 38.82
CA LEU A 604 -3.00 -1.65 37.88
C LEU A 604 -1.57 -2.20 38.05
N LEU A 605 -1.12 -2.44 39.28
CA LEU A 605 0.17 -3.06 39.55
C LEU A 605 0.28 -4.46 38.92
N THR A 606 -0.81 -5.25 38.93
CA THR A 606 -0.81 -6.55 38.22
C THR A 606 -0.74 -6.38 36.70
N GLN A 607 -1.43 -5.37 36.14
CA GLN A 607 -1.42 -5.10 34.70
C GLN A 607 -0.03 -4.70 34.21
N ILE A 608 0.65 -3.79 34.90
CA ILE A 608 1.99 -3.32 34.52
C ILE A 608 3.09 -4.35 34.77
N GLN A 609 2.80 -5.49 35.42
CA GLN A 609 3.74 -6.60 35.58
C GLN A 609 3.58 -7.69 34.50
N LYS A 610 2.56 -7.58 33.63
CA LYS A 610 2.34 -8.53 32.53
C LYS A 610 3.50 -8.52 31.52
N THR A 611 3.60 -9.62 30.78
CA THR A 611 4.55 -9.81 29.68
C THR A 611 4.45 -8.65 28.69
N ARG A 612 5.62 -8.11 28.31
CA ARG A 612 5.70 -6.97 27.37
C ARG A 612 5.38 -7.42 25.94
N PRO A 613 4.81 -6.53 25.10
CA PRO A 613 4.49 -5.14 25.38
C PRO A 613 3.18 -5.01 26.18
N VAL A 614 3.18 -4.12 27.16
CA VAL A 614 1.97 -3.70 27.88
C VAL A 614 1.66 -2.28 27.44
N ILE A 615 0.46 -2.07 26.90
CA ILE A 615 -0.05 -0.75 26.53
C ILE A 615 -1.48 -0.69 27.05
N LEU A 616 -1.69 -0.04 28.20
CA LEU A 616 -3.01 0.06 28.80
C LEU A 616 -3.82 1.16 28.11
N ASP A 617 -5.07 0.82 27.78
CA ASP A 617 -6.04 1.77 27.25
C ASP A 617 -6.27 2.89 28.29
N PRO A 618 -6.05 4.17 27.94
CA PRO A 618 -6.27 5.29 28.87
C PRO A 618 -7.71 5.36 29.40
N ALA A 619 -8.68 4.70 28.75
CA ALA A 619 -10.09 4.70 29.13
C ALA A 619 -10.53 3.47 29.94
N ASP A 620 -9.85 2.33 29.79
CA ASP A 620 -10.22 1.04 30.38
C ASP A 620 -8.99 0.37 31.02
N PRO A 621 -8.88 0.31 32.35
CA PRO A 621 -7.70 -0.25 33.03
C PRO A 621 -7.53 -1.75 32.79
N THR A 622 -8.58 -2.46 32.35
CA THR A 622 -8.51 -3.89 32.02
C THR A 622 -8.01 -4.14 30.59
N GLY A 623 -8.04 -3.11 29.74
CA GLY A 623 -7.72 -3.18 28.32
C GLY A 623 -6.23 -3.02 28.04
N ASP A 624 -5.44 -4.09 28.21
CA ASP A 624 -4.08 -4.14 27.66
C ASP A 624 -4.11 -4.42 26.15
N VAL A 625 -3.95 -3.36 25.35
CA VAL A 625 -3.90 -3.45 23.89
C VAL A 625 -2.52 -3.84 23.37
N GLY A 626 -1.48 -3.77 24.22
CA GLY A 626 -0.15 -4.30 23.95
C GLY A 626 -0.16 -5.83 23.91
N GLY A 627 -0.89 -6.44 24.85
CA GLY A 627 -1.32 -7.84 24.80
C GLY A 627 -0.22 -8.90 24.95
N GLY A 628 1.03 -8.50 25.22
CA GLY A 628 2.16 -9.44 25.32
C GLY A 628 2.29 -10.33 24.08
N ASP A 629 2.38 -11.63 24.31
CA ASP A 629 2.51 -12.66 23.25
C ASP A 629 1.20 -12.96 22.51
N ARG A 630 0.08 -12.31 22.88
CA ARG A 630 -1.20 -12.46 22.16
C ARG A 630 -1.09 -11.99 20.71
N TRP A 631 -0.21 -11.02 20.45
CA TRP A 631 -0.02 -10.41 19.14
C TRP A 631 1.38 -10.67 18.61
N CYS A 632 1.51 -10.82 17.29
CA CYS A 632 2.78 -11.07 16.62
C CYS A 632 3.62 -9.78 16.44
N TRP A 633 3.95 -9.10 17.55
CA TRP A 633 4.78 -7.89 17.54
C TRP A 633 6.16 -8.12 16.89
N HIS A 634 6.72 -9.32 17.00
CA HIS A 634 7.99 -9.67 16.36
C HIS A 634 7.95 -9.56 14.81
N LEU A 635 6.81 -9.85 14.17
CA LEU A 635 6.66 -9.67 12.72
C LEU A 635 6.58 -8.19 12.36
N LEU A 636 5.84 -7.41 13.14
CA LEU A 636 5.76 -5.97 12.94
C LEU A 636 7.11 -5.28 13.19
N ALA A 637 7.90 -5.77 14.15
CA ALA A 637 9.26 -5.32 14.42
C ALA A 637 10.23 -5.65 13.28
N LYS A 638 10.07 -6.81 12.61
CA LYS A 638 10.84 -7.15 11.41
C LYS A 638 10.55 -6.16 10.28
N GLU A 639 9.27 -5.90 10.02
CA GLU A 639 8.88 -4.88 9.03
C GLU A 639 9.39 -3.49 9.41
N ALA A 640 9.25 -3.09 10.68
CA ALA A 640 9.78 -1.81 11.15
C ALA A 640 11.28 -1.68 10.82
N LYS A 641 12.10 -2.70 11.09
CA LYS A 641 13.54 -2.71 10.75
C LYS A 641 13.83 -2.57 9.25
N GLU A 642 13.03 -3.21 8.39
CA GLU A 642 13.15 -3.02 6.94
C GLU A 642 12.81 -1.57 6.54
N TRP A 643 11.72 -1.03 7.10
CA TRP A 643 11.26 0.33 6.88
C TRP A 643 12.23 1.40 7.36
N LEU A 644 13.02 1.15 8.41
CA LEU A 644 14.05 2.07 8.89
C LEU A 644 15.07 2.48 7.82
N SER A 645 15.21 1.71 6.72
CA SER A 645 16.06 2.01 5.57
C SER A 645 15.39 2.83 4.45
N SER A 646 14.12 3.22 4.66
CA SER A 646 13.30 3.93 3.69
C SER A 646 13.77 5.37 3.45
N PRO A 647 13.64 5.90 2.21
CA PRO A 647 13.77 7.32 1.89
C PRO A 647 12.87 8.25 2.72
N CYS A 648 11.82 7.73 3.37
CA CYS A 648 11.00 8.46 4.34
C CYS A 648 11.84 9.14 5.43
N PHE A 649 13.02 8.60 5.75
CA PHE A 649 13.85 9.04 6.86
C PHE A 649 15.18 9.66 6.43
N GLU A 650 15.43 9.84 5.14
CA GLU A 650 16.67 10.48 4.67
C GLU A 650 16.52 12.02 4.75
N VAL A 651 17.47 12.70 5.40
CA VAL A 651 17.49 14.17 5.56
C VAL A 651 18.71 14.75 4.85
N ASP A 652 18.48 15.75 4.02
CA ASP A 652 19.55 16.53 3.38
C ASP A 652 19.90 17.77 4.21
N CYS A 653 21.00 17.70 4.96
CA CYS A 653 21.53 18.83 5.71
C CYS A 653 22.88 19.27 5.12
N ARG A 654 22.91 20.42 4.41
CA ARG A 654 24.15 21.10 3.95
C ARG A 654 25.22 20.18 3.32
N GLY A 655 24.81 19.28 2.43
CA GLY A 655 25.75 18.40 1.71
C GLY A 655 26.24 17.17 2.47
N SER A 656 25.80 16.95 3.72
CA SER A 656 25.99 15.70 4.46
C SER A 656 24.64 14.97 4.66
N ARG A 657 24.63 13.67 4.38
CA ARG A 657 23.43 12.82 4.53
C ARG A 657 23.19 12.52 6.00
N GLY A 658 22.03 12.92 6.49
CA GLY A 658 21.53 12.54 7.81
C GLY A 658 20.40 11.52 7.71
N ILE A 659 20.20 10.74 8.75
CA ILE A 659 18.94 10.03 8.99
C ILE A 659 18.14 10.90 9.95
N ALA A 660 16.84 11.08 9.69
CA ALA A 660 15.90 11.74 10.58
C ALA A 660 16.08 11.11 11.95
N GLN A 661 16.52 11.92 12.91
CA GLN A 661 16.76 11.39 14.25
C GLN A 661 15.40 11.09 14.86
N PRO A 662 15.21 9.91 15.48
CA PRO A 662 14.04 9.74 16.31
C PRO A 662 14.05 10.80 17.40
N TRP A 663 12.88 11.15 17.93
CA TRP A 663 12.82 11.94 19.15
C TRP A 663 13.69 11.29 20.25
N LYS A 664 14.26 12.13 21.14
CA LYS A 664 15.22 11.70 22.19
C LYS A 664 14.72 10.50 22.97
N GLU A 665 15.65 9.71 23.52
CA GLU A 665 15.38 8.44 24.23
C GLU A 665 14.14 8.53 25.14
N MET A 666 13.10 7.83 24.72
CA MET A 666 11.84 7.74 25.45
C MET A 666 12.00 6.73 26.57
N GLN A 667 12.11 7.20 27.81
CA GLN A 667 12.16 6.32 28.96
C GLN A 667 10.81 5.61 29.11
N THR A 668 10.78 4.29 28.98
CA THR A 668 9.63 3.52 29.46
C THR A 668 9.73 3.44 30.98
N PRO A 669 8.64 3.65 31.74
CA PRO A 669 8.65 3.57 33.21
C PRO A 669 9.20 2.25 33.78
N GLY A 670 9.33 1.20 32.96
CA GLY A 670 9.91 -0.09 33.33
C GLY A 670 11.40 -0.26 33.09
N SER A 671 12.12 0.75 32.56
CA SER A 671 13.57 0.65 32.32
C SER A 671 14.44 0.94 33.55
N CYS A 672 13.83 1.30 34.69
CA CYS A 672 14.55 1.50 35.95
C CYS A 672 14.64 0.19 36.72
N GLY A 673 15.76 -0.53 36.54
CA GLY A 673 16.26 -1.40 37.58
C GLY A 673 16.50 -0.57 38.85
N ALA A 674 15.94 -1.01 39.97
CA ALA A 674 16.09 -0.43 41.31
C ALA A 674 15.63 1.04 41.49
N GLY A 675 14.36 1.19 41.89
CA GLY A 675 13.93 2.19 42.87
C GLY A 675 14.10 3.67 42.52
N ILE A 676 13.29 4.21 41.58
CA ILE A 676 12.91 5.63 41.56
C ILE A 676 11.44 5.73 41.10
N CYS A 677 10.61 6.45 41.87
CA CYS A 677 9.19 6.68 41.56
C CYS A 677 9.00 7.49 40.26
N PRO A 678 7.91 7.25 39.50
CA PRO A 678 7.63 8.03 38.30
C PRO A 678 7.28 9.47 38.65
N THR A 679 7.90 10.41 37.94
CA THR A 679 7.59 11.85 38.01
C THR A 679 6.21 12.07 37.41
N VAL A 680 5.27 12.50 38.24
CA VAL A 680 3.92 12.93 37.83
C VAL A 680 4.06 14.26 37.09
N SER A 681 3.93 14.25 35.76
CA SER A 681 3.66 15.47 35.00
C SER A 681 2.17 15.79 35.11
N GLY A 682 1.84 16.64 36.08
CA GLY A 682 0.52 17.26 36.18
C GLY A 682 0.41 18.44 35.21
N VAL A 683 -0.70 18.47 34.47
CA VAL A 683 -1.41 19.69 34.07
C VAL A 683 -2.89 19.45 34.33
#